data_AF-H7EHS1-F1
#
_entry.id   AF-H7EHS1-F1
#
_cell.length_a   1.000
_cell.length_b   1.000
_cell.length_c   1.000
_cell.angle_alpha   90.00
_cell.angle_beta   90.00
_cell.angle_gamma   90.00
#
_symmetry.space_group_name_H-M   'P 1'
#
loop_
_entity.id
_entity.type
_entity.pdbx_description
1 polymer ?
#
loop_
_entity_poly.entity_id
_entity_poly.type
_entity_poly.pdbx_seq_one_letter_code
_entity_poly.pdbx_strand_id
1 'polypeptide(L)'
;MQGKISMRMRSVFFAITLLCASVVSAFSADSGYFIGDGGSGKRVLVYSSKLENGKSSDEWIVEKVKRDFISDFVNYSNIDVIDFGEKATVMKLQKDSETAYYSAENPLELGKAISAKSYIKLVCTKKESSYSLAATLTNIETGRTEGSFTSPFYSEGDFVTKAHGEAAAKLLEALGVNLTAAGKRLLQYGSISNSVEDAAENLETYKAELARLEKEQAALMKNRSSEIDKEAEKARIEVQKATLLQQKKNEEERLSRLRDDEKRKQEEAQLAKERSAESQKKIVALSKEIEEKAAKIRQQKVDNMTALQMIDVIEGEKQVLLANEKSIDSNIAAFNAEQDRLCEKETKERKSQKPRKTEINADGSLNDVGKQILESDLESIRNKYSNLKQKNENQLRTSAMQSEENLKEKISSDIKNLESKSFTTDSIQGSDVYFRVGSYDGSSDAQGWNYTLSFVFGGKTIFSTKGLLKYENITGKPVPSYPSANASNREAKVRAYNDYQDDVEAYDSFFRMNVPYIRAVLTYSVKSSGVDKPSEYIVYVNSISLINVQSNSQVAGEKSRNNVYAYAPSTLVDWTKLIANKIENGNIVYEAFKGDKSLTSVTIPSGVTTIGDYAFDGCTSLTSVTIPDSVTSIGDNAFRYCTSLTSVTIPDSVTSIGAYAFFNCTSLTSVTIPSSVTSIGYEAFYSCTSLTSVTIPSSVTSIGGEAFKNCTSLTSVTIPSSVTYIGCGAFYNRTSLKEIHFTGTKAHWLVLYGADRDVIVHCSDGDVDKNWYESITDIVIPNGVTSIVACAFEGCTSLTNVTIPDSVTSIGSNAFDGCKSLTNVTIPSSVTTIGYKAFDGCKSLTNVTIPSSVTTIGYKAFKDCTSLKTVYYAGSKKDWKKIKIDNDDKGNKPLLKAEIIYGKK
;
A
#
# COMPACT_ATOMS: atom_id res chain seq x y z
N MET A 1 21.86 51.76 30.74
CA MET A 1 20.65 51.00 30.37
C MET A 1 20.35 50.95 28.85
N GLN A 2 21.28 51.34 27.95
CA GLN A 2 20.98 51.44 26.50
C GLN A 2 21.33 50.19 25.67
N GLY A 3 22.28 49.34 26.10
CA GLY A 3 22.75 48.20 25.30
C GLY A 3 21.76 47.05 25.06
N LYS A 4 20.66 46.95 25.83
CA LYS A 4 19.67 45.85 25.70
C LYS A 4 18.40 46.20 24.91
N ILE A 5 18.24 47.43 24.45
CA ILE A 5 17.09 47.84 23.61
C ILE A 5 17.37 47.56 22.12
N SER A 6 18.62 47.75 21.67
CA SER A 6 19.04 47.59 20.27
C SER A 6 18.76 46.19 19.67
N MET A 7 19.00 45.11 20.42
CA MET A 7 18.84 43.74 19.89
C MET A 7 17.38 43.32 19.67
N ARG A 8 16.43 43.77 20.49
CA ARG A 8 15.01 43.35 20.35
C ARG A 8 14.29 44.01 19.17
N MET A 9 14.69 45.21 18.74
CA MET A 9 14.09 45.86 17.56
C MET A 9 14.48 45.16 16.25
N ARG A 10 15.71 44.64 16.13
CA ARG A 10 16.17 43.97 14.90
C ARG A 10 15.49 42.64 14.63
N SER A 11 15.21 41.84 15.67
CA SER A 11 14.47 40.57 15.52
C SER A 11 13.01 40.78 15.09
N VAL A 12 12.36 41.85 15.56
CA VAL A 12 10.99 42.21 15.13
C VAL A 12 10.97 42.68 13.68
N PHE A 13 11.94 43.51 13.27
CA PHE A 13 12.05 43.95 11.87
C PHE A 13 12.22 42.78 10.89
N PHE A 14 13.09 41.81 11.22
CA PHE A 14 13.36 40.66 10.35
C PHE A 14 12.15 39.71 10.22
N ALA A 15 11.37 39.54 11.29
CA ALA A 15 10.12 38.78 11.27
C ALA A 15 9.04 39.45 10.40
N ILE A 16 8.93 40.78 10.47
CA ILE A 16 7.99 41.55 9.63
C ILE A 16 8.38 41.46 8.15
N THR A 17 9.67 41.55 7.79
CA THR A 17 10.08 41.41 6.38
C THR A 17 9.86 40.00 5.80
N LEU A 18 9.95 38.93 6.60
CA LEU A 18 9.59 37.59 6.10
C LEU A 18 8.06 37.44 5.90
N LEU A 19 7.25 37.99 6.80
CA LEU A 19 5.79 38.02 6.64
C LEU A 19 5.34 38.82 5.42
N CYS A 20 6.04 39.89 5.06
CA CYS A 20 5.79 40.63 3.82
C CYS A 20 6.18 39.85 2.55
N ALA A 21 7.04 38.83 2.62
CA ALA A 21 7.46 38.04 1.45
C ALA A 21 6.49 36.90 1.12
N SER A 22 5.93 36.23 2.13
CA SER A 22 5.05 35.06 1.94
C SER A 22 3.59 35.38 1.60
N VAL A 23 3.17 36.64 1.66
CA VAL A 23 1.79 37.08 1.34
C VAL A 23 1.64 37.47 -0.15
N VAL A 24 2.75 37.84 -0.81
CA VAL A 24 2.75 38.40 -2.18
C VAL A 24 2.46 37.35 -3.28
N SER A 25 2.54 36.05 -2.96
CA SER A 25 2.27 34.95 -3.91
C SER A 25 0.98 34.18 -3.63
N ALA A 26 0.08 34.69 -2.78
CA ALA A 26 -1.14 33.99 -2.35
C ALA A 26 -2.46 34.75 -2.62
N PHE A 27 -2.39 36.00 -3.13
CA PHE A 27 -3.55 36.79 -3.53
C PHE A 27 -3.41 37.28 -4.97
N SER A 28 -3.82 36.45 -5.91
CA SER A 28 -4.16 36.90 -7.27
C SER A 28 -5.60 37.42 -7.29
N ALA A 29 -5.75 38.70 -7.64
CA ALA A 29 -6.99 39.40 -8.00
C ALA A 29 -7.89 40.00 -6.88
N ASP A 30 -8.55 41.09 -7.30
CA ASP A 30 -9.81 41.70 -6.86
C ASP A 30 -9.92 42.60 -5.61
N SER A 31 -9.25 42.36 -4.49
CA SER A 31 -9.51 43.13 -3.24
C SER A 31 -9.04 44.60 -3.21
N GLY A 32 -8.65 45.19 -4.34
CA GLY A 32 -8.11 46.56 -4.43
C GLY A 32 -9.15 47.65 -4.76
N TYR A 33 -10.29 47.28 -5.36
CA TYR A 33 -11.21 48.24 -5.99
C TYR A 33 -12.62 48.31 -5.38
N PHE A 34 -12.96 47.42 -4.45
CA PHE A 34 -14.22 47.41 -3.70
C PHE A 34 -14.02 47.04 -2.22
N ILE A 35 -15.02 47.34 -1.39
CA ILE A 35 -15.02 47.13 0.06
C ILE A 35 -16.23 46.26 0.46
N GLY A 36 -15.98 45.00 0.83
CA GLY A 36 -17.02 44.05 1.25
C GLY A 36 -16.85 42.67 0.58
N ASP A 37 -17.91 41.86 0.59
CA ASP A 37 -17.95 40.52 -0.02
C ASP A 37 -18.02 40.53 -1.57
N GLY A 38 -18.04 41.70 -2.19
CA GLY A 38 -18.18 41.87 -3.63
C GLY A 38 -19.57 41.54 -4.18
N GLY A 39 -20.59 41.36 -3.34
CA GLY A 39 -21.92 40.90 -3.75
C GLY A 39 -22.04 39.38 -3.95
N SER A 40 -21.14 38.61 -3.31
CA SER A 40 -20.99 37.16 -3.48
C SER A 40 -22.32 36.39 -3.44
N GLY A 41 -22.48 35.43 -4.35
CA GLY A 41 -23.67 34.57 -4.44
C GLY A 41 -24.88 35.19 -5.12
N LYS A 42 -24.82 36.46 -5.56
CA LYS A 42 -25.86 37.06 -6.40
C LYS A 42 -25.69 36.62 -7.86
N ARG A 43 -26.84 36.43 -8.53
CA ARG A 43 -26.95 36.09 -9.95
C ARG A 43 -27.82 37.09 -10.68
N VAL A 44 -27.33 37.60 -11.81
CA VAL A 44 -27.98 38.67 -12.58
C VAL A 44 -27.98 38.33 -14.07
N LEU A 45 -29.14 38.48 -14.71
CA LEU A 45 -29.27 38.28 -16.16
C LEU A 45 -29.04 39.62 -16.88
N VAL A 46 -28.01 39.73 -17.73
CA VAL A 46 -27.91 40.86 -18.67
C VAL A 46 -28.71 40.47 -19.90
N TYR A 47 -29.86 41.12 -20.05
CA TYR A 47 -30.99 40.49 -20.73
C TYR A 47 -31.40 41.21 -22.05
N SER A 48 -31.35 42.54 -22.14
CA SER A 48 -31.61 43.19 -23.45
C SER A 48 -30.79 44.43 -23.68
N SER A 49 -30.09 44.46 -24.81
CA SER A 49 -29.45 45.61 -25.43
C SER A 49 -30.24 45.98 -26.68
N LYS A 50 -30.56 47.27 -26.88
CA LYS A 50 -31.23 47.73 -28.12
C LYS A 50 -30.81 49.13 -28.55
N LEU A 51 -30.88 49.37 -29.86
CA LEU A 51 -30.71 50.69 -30.47
C LEU A 51 -32.06 51.39 -30.63
N GLU A 52 -32.11 52.69 -30.37
CA GLU A 52 -33.22 53.58 -30.72
C GLU A 52 -32.74 54.72 -31.62
N ASN A 53 -33.53 55.05 -32.64
CA ASN A 53 -33.31 56.14 -33.61
C ASN A 53 -32.00 56.07 -34.45
N GLY A 54 -31.23 54.98 -34.35
CA GLY A 54 -30.07 54.72 -35.21
C GLY A 54 -30.40 53.87 -36.44
N LYS A 55 -29.37 53.58 -37.24
CA LYS A 55 -29.43 52.73 -38.45
C LYS A 55 -28.73 51.40 -38.19
N SER A 56 -28.92 50.40 -39.05
CA SER A 56 -28.23 49.11 -38.93
C SER A 56 -26.71 49.18 -39.06
N SER A 57 -26.16 50.26 -39.64
CA SER A 57 -24.73 50.58 -39.59
C SER A 57 -24.19 50.81 -38.17
N ASP A 58 -25.07 51.06 -37.21
CA ASP A 58 -24.75 51.48 -35.85
C ASP A 58 -24.98 50.36 -34.82
N GLU A 59 -25.52 49.20 -35.23
CA GLU A 59 -25.88 48.08 -34.34
C GLU A 59 -24.65 47.48 -33.62
N TRP A 60 -23.47 47.51 -34.25
CA TRP A 60 -22.22 47.03 -33.64
C TRP A 60 -21.83 47.79 -32.36
N ILE A 61 -22.26 49.06 -32.23
CA ILE A 61 -22.00 49.91 -31.05
C ILE A 61 -22.74 49.34 -29.84
N VAL A 62 -23.95 48.82 -30.05
CA VAL A 62 -24.78 48.23 -28.99
C VAL A 62 -24.14 46.96 -28.45
N GLU A 63 -23.71 46.05 -29.32
CA GLU A 63 -23.03 44.82 -28.89
C GLU A 63 -21.63 45.07 -28.32
N LYS A 64 -20.91 46.11 -28.78
CA LYS A 64 -19.67 46.56 -28.12
C LYS A 64 -19.95 47.03 -26.68
N VAL A 65 -20.85 47.99 -26.50
CA VAL A 65 -21.19 48.55 -25.18
C VAL A 65 -21.75 47.47 -24.24
N LYS A 66 -22.54 46.52 -24.76
CA LYS A 66 -23.05 45.38 -24.00
C LYS A 66 -21.94 44.46 -23.49
N ARG A 67 -21.04 44.00 -24.36
CA ARG A 67 -19.92 43.12 -23.99
C ARG A 67 -18.99 43.80 -22.98
N ASP A 68 -18.63 45.05 -23.25
CA ASP A 68 -17.66 45.77 -22.42
C ASP A 68 -18.28 46.14 -21.05
N PHE A 69 -19.59 46.43 -21.00
CA PHE A 69 -20.36 46.50 -19.75
C PHE A 69 -20.34 45.18 -18.95
N ILE A 70 -20.55 44.03 -19.59
CA ILE A 70 -20.52 42.72 -18.91
C ILE A 70 -19.13 42.44 -18.33
N SER A 71 -18.08 42.73 -19.10
CA SER A 71 -16.68 42.64 -18.65
C SER A 71 -16.44 43.49 -17.40
N ASP A 72 -16.83 44.77 -17.42
CA ASP A 72 -16.70 45.67 -16.27
C ASP A 72 -17.54 45.23 -15.07
N PHE A 73 -18.73 44.67 -15.29
CA PHE A 73 -19.60 44.22 -14.21
C PHE A 73 -19.03 43.00 -13.46
N VAL A 74 -18.43 42.06 -14.20
CA VAL A 74 -17.82 40.84 -13.65
C VAL A 74 -16.45 41.12 -13.04
N ASN A 75 -15.57 41.88 -13.71
CA ASN A 75 -14.20 42.11 -13.23
C ASN A 75 -14.11 42.95 -11.94
N TYR A 76 -15.21 43.58 -11.50
CA TYR A 76 -15.26 44.39 -10.29
C TYR A 76 -16.36 43.95 -9.31
N SER A 77 -16.86 42.71 -9.42
CA SER A 77 -17.78 42.11 -8.43
C SER A 77 -17.79 40.58 -8.43
N ASN A 78 -18.14 39.96 -7.28
CA ASN A 78 -18.31 38.51 -7.16
C ASN A 78 -19.71 38.05 -7.63
N ILE A 79 -20.21 38.62 -8.72
CA ILE A 79 -21.58 38.42 -9.24
C ILE A 79 -21.53 37.58 -10.52
N ASP A 80 -22.28 36.47 -10.51
CA ASP A 80 -22.39 35.54 -11.63
C ASP A 80 -23.38 36.11 -12.66
N VAL A 81 -22.85 36.61 -13.78
CA VAL A 81 -23.59 37.33 -14.84
C VAL A 81 -23.83 36.42 -16.04
N ILE A 82 -25.08 36.33 -16.49
CA ILE A 82 -25.49 35.49 -17.62
C ILE A 82 -26.09 36.37 -18.72
N ASP A 83 -25.58 36.26 -19.95
CA ASP A 83 -26.10 36.93 -21.14
C ASP A 83 -27.18 36.06 -21.82
N PHE A 84 -28.37 36.61 -22.05
CA PHE A 84 -29.52 35.90 -22.64
C PHE A 84 -30.33 36.82 -23.57
N GLY A 85 -30.60 36.38 -24.81
CA GLY A 85 -31.12 37.26 -25.87
C GLY A 85 -32.57 37.75 -25.73
N GLU A 86 -33.55 36.90 -25.42
CA GLU A 86 -34.98 37.24 -25.57
C GLU A 86 -35.86 37.15 -24.30
N LYS A 87 -36.67 38.20 -24.07
CA LYS A 87 -37.39 38.42 -22.80
C LYS A 87 -38.53 37.43 -22.61
N ALA A 88 -39.23 37.18 -23.71
CA ALA A 88 -40.26 36.16 -23.78
C ALA A 88 -39.68 34.82 -23.35
N THR A 89 -38.49 34.47 -23.84
CA THR A 89 -37.81 33.20 -23.56
C THR A 89 -37.44 33.07 -22.08
N VAL A 90 -36.80 34.07 -21.46
CA VAL A 90 -36.43 33.98 -20.02
C VAL A 90 -37.66 33.88 -19.12
N MET A 91 -38.65 34.78 -19.28
CA MET A 91 -39.85 34.78 -18.45
C MET A 91 -40.75 33.56 -18.73
N LYS A 92 -40.73 33.01 -19.95
CA LYS A 92 -41.38 31.74 -20.27
C LYS A 92 -40.64 30.56 -19.65
N LEU A 93 -39.31 30.49 -19.70
CA LEU A 93 -38.54 29.38 -19.09
C LEU A 93 -38.73 29.32 -17.57
N GLN A 94 -38.77 30.47 -16.87
CA GLN A 94 -39.10 30.49 -15.44
C GLN A 94 -40.54 29.99 -15.17
N LYS A 95 -41.53 30.42 -15.96
CA LYS A 95 -42.94 30.02 -15.79
C LYS A 95 -43.21 28.56 -16.20
N ASP A 96 -42.61 28.11 -17.29
CA ASP A 96 -42.71 26.74 -17.78
C ASP A 96 -41.94 25.78 -16.85
N SER A 97 -40.94 26.24 -16.07
CA SER A 97 -40.28 25.42 -15.05
C SER A 97 -41.21 24.98 -13.90
N GLU A 98 -42.34 25.65 -13.70
CA GLU A 98 -43.39 25.21 -12.77
C GLU A 98 -44.30 24.11 -13.37
N THR A 99 -44.22 23.81 -14.68
CA THR A 99 -45.25 23.01 -15.39
C THR A 99 -44.77 22.06 -16.51
N ALA A 100 -43.51 22.10 -16.98
CA ALA A 100 -43.08 21.39 -18.19
C ALA A 100 -41.96 20.34 -17.97
N TYR A 101 -42.04 19.21 -18.68
CA TYR A 101 -41.01 18.17 -18.75
C TYR A 101 -39.77 18.65 -19.51
N TYR A 102 -38.58 18.36 -19.00
CA TYR A 102 -37.30 18.82 -19.58
C TYR A 102 -36.98 18.19 -20.94
N SER A 103 -36.59 19.01 -21.93
CA SER A 103 -35.83 18.58 -23.11
C SER A 103 -34.32 18.74 -22.87
N ALA A 104 -33.51 17.86 -23.45
CA ALA A 104 -32.21 17.47 -22.87
C ALA A 104 -30.98 17.97 -23.66
N GLU A 105 -30.83 19.27 -23.88
CA GLU A 105 -29.67 19.83 -24.62
C GLU A 105 -28.68 20.64 -23.78
N ASN A 106 -29.09 21.40 -22.75
CA ASN A 106 -28.15 21.93 -21.74
C ASN A 106 -28.81 22.24 -20.37
N PRO A 107 -28.83 21.27 -19.43
CA PRO A 107 -29.44 21.46 -18.11
C PRO A 107 -28.71 22.48 -17.21
N LEU A 108 -27.40 22.68 -17.39
CA LEU A 108 -26.58 23.44 -16.45
C LEU A 108 -26.81 24.95 -16.57
N GLU A 109 -26.83 25.48 -17.81
CA GLU A 109 -27.14 26.90 -18.06
C GLU A 109 -28.58 27.24 -17.71
N LEU A 110 -29.53 26.32 -17.97
CA LEU A 110 -30.93 26.50 -17.59
C LEU A 110 -31.10 26.59 -16.06
N GLY A 111 -30.41 25.73 -15.30
CA GLY A 111 -30.40 25.76 -13.83
C GLY A 111 -29.81 27.07 -13.27
N LYS A 112 -28.76 27.62 -13.89
CA LYS A 112 -28.25 28.95 -13.53
C LYS A 112 -29.30 30.04 -13.79
N ALA A 113 -29.89 30.07 -15.00
CA ALA A 113 -30.84 31.10 -15.41
C ALA A 113 -32.10 31.18 -14.53
N ILE A 114 -32.63 30.02 -14.12
CA ILE A 114 -33.79 29.96 -13.20
C ILE A 114 -33.46 30.58 -11.83
N SER A 115 -32.22 30.49 -11.37
CA SER A 115 -31.79 30.95 -10.04
C SER A 115 -31.48 32.46 -9.91
N ALA A 116 -31.52 33.22 -11.01
CA ALA A 116 -31.27 34.66 -10.99
C ALA A 116 -32.50 35.45 -10.48
N LYS A 117 -32.25 36.48 -9.65
CA LYS A 117 -33.31 37.27 -8.98
C LYS A 117 -33.53 38.68 -9.55
N SER A 118 -32.59 39.20 -10.33
CA SER A 118 -32.71 40.51 -11.01
C SER A 118 -32.17 40.42 -12.44
N TYR A 119 -32.69 41.27 -13.33
CA TYR A 119 -32.20 41.41 -14.70
C TYR A 119 -31.80 42.85 -15.03
N ILE A 120 -30.87 43.01 -15.97
CA ILE A 120 -30.39 44.29 -16.48
C ILE A 120 -30.86 44.48 -17.93
N LYS A 121 -31.31 45.69 -18.25
CA LYS A 121 -31.62 46.16 -19.59
C LYS A 121 -30.76 47.39 -19.93
N LEU A 122 -30.23 47.41 -21.15
CA LEU A 122 -29.47 48.49 -21.77
C LEU A 122 -30.26 49.04 -22.97
N VAL A 123 -30.27 50.35 -23.15
CA VAL A 123 -30.86 51.04 -24.30
C VAL A 123 -29.89 52.11 -24.78
N CYS A 124 -29.40 51.96 -26.00
CA CYS A 124 -28.57 52.96 -26.66
C CYS A 124 -29.48 53.82 -27.56
N THR A 125 -29.55 55.13 -27.32
CA THR A 125 -30.36 56.05 -28.14
C THR A 125 -29.42 56.92 -28.95
N LYS A 126 -29.54 56.90 -30.28
CA LYS A 126 -28.79 57.80 -31.18
C LYS A 126 -29.56 59.11 -31.37
N LYS A 127 -28.83 60.21 -31.44
CA LYS A 127 -29.33 61.51 -31.92
C LYS A 127 -28.23 62.18 -32.74
N GLU A 128 -28.50 62.43 -34.01
CA GLU A 128 -27.54 62.99 -34.97
C GLU A 128 -26.24 62.13 -35.00
N SER A 129 -25.10 62.70 -34.58
CA SER A 129 -23.80 62.01 -34.52
C SER A 129 -23.38 61.58 -33.10
N SER A 130 -24.33 61.56 -32.15
CA SER A 130 -24.09 61.30 -30.73
C SER A 130 -25.02 60.22 -30.16
N TYR A 131 -24.62 59.59 -29.06
CA TYR A 131 -25.31 58.44 -28.47
C TYR A 131 -25.42 58.58 -26.94
N SER A 132 -26.52 58.11 -26.36
CA SER A 132 -26.68 57.98 -24.91
C SER A 132 -27.08 56.56 -24.50
N LEU A 133 -26.76 56.16 -23.27
CA LEU A 133 -27.02 54.83 -22.72
C LEU A 133 -27.92 54.96 -21.50
N ALA A 134 -29.09 54.33 -21.54
CA ALA A 134 -29.90 54.06 -20.35
C ALA A 134 -29.70 52.60 -19.92
N ALA A 135 -29.34 52.39 -18.65
CA ALA A 135 -29.25 51.09 -18.00
C ALA A 135 -30.29 50.98 -16.88
N THR A 136 -30.90 49.82 -16.71
CA THR A 136 -31.93 49.59 -15.68
C THR A 136 -31.84 48.18 -15.13
N LEU A 137 -31.70 48.08 -13.82
CA LEU A 137 -31.75 46.86 -13.02
C LEU A 137 -33.17 46.67 -12.48
N THR A 138 -33.77 45.51 -12.71
CA THR A 138 -35.14 45.19 -12.31
C THR A 138 -35.19 43.85 -11.58
N ASN A 139 -35.79 43.84 -10.39
CA ASN A 139 -36.10 42.64 -9.62
C ASN A 139 -37.09 41.76 -10.40
N ILE A 140 -36.77 40.49 -10.61
CA ILE A 140 -37.59 39.55 -11.40
C ILE A 140 -38.89 39.23 -10.66
N GLU A 141 -38.82 38.94 -9.36
CA GLU A 141 -39.94 38.47 -8.54
C GLU A 141 -41.00 39.55 -8.30
N THR A 142 -40.59 40.81 -8.13
CA THR A 142 -41.47 41.93 -7.80
C THR A 142 -41.72 42.90 -8.97
N GLY A 143 -40.98 42.77 -10.07
CA GLY A 143 -41.05 43.66 -11.23
C GLY A 143 -40.56 45.09 -10.98
N ARG A 144 -39.98 45.38 -9.82
CA ARG A 144 -39.56 46.74 -9.41
C ARG A 144 -38.15 47.06 -9.90
N THR A 145 -37.94 48.30 -10.35
CA THR A 145 -36.60 48.83 -10.62
C THR A 145 -35.83 48.98 -9.31
N GLU A 146 -34.67 48.32 -9.21
CA GLU A 146 -33.76 48.39 -8.06
C GLU A 146 -32.66 49.44 -8.27
N GLY A 147 -32.30 49.71 -9.53
CA GLY A 147 -31.33 50.73 -9.90
C GLY A 147 -31.47 51.16 -11.35
N SER A 148 -31.08 52.40 -11.65
CA SER A 148 -31.07 52.93 -13.02
C SER A 148 -29.97 53.96 -13.22
N PHE A 149 -29.56 54.10 -14.48
CA PHE A 149 -28.57 55.07 -14.95
C PHE A 149 -28.99 55.55 -16.34
N THR A 150 -28.74 56.82 -16.66
CA THR A 150 -28.89 57.37 -18.01
C THR A 150 -27.75 58.35 -18.26
N SER A 151 -26.93 58.09 -19.27
CA SER A 151 -25.83 58.99 -19.65
C SER A 151 -26.34 60.24 -20.38
N PRO A 152 -25.56 61.33 -20.42
CA PRO A 152 -25.73 62.35 -21.45
C PRO A 152 -25.42 61.78 -22.86
N PHE A 153 -25.65 62.57 -23.90
CA PHE A 153 -25.25 62.21 -25.26
C PHE A 153 -23.74 62.44 -25.45
N TYR A 154 -23.01 61.37 -25.70
CA TYR A 154 -21.57 61.33 -25.97
C TYR A 154 -21.26 61.27 -27.48
N SER A 155 -20.04 61.65 -27.86
CA SER A 155 -19.51 61.33 -29.21
C SER A 155 -19.40 59.82 -29.40
N GLU A 156 -19.34 59.33 -30.63
CA GLU A 156 -19.24 57.87 -30.89
C GLU A 156 -18.04 57.22 -30.16
N GLY A 157 -16.89 57.91 -30.14
CA GLY A 157 -15.68 57.43 -29.46
C GLY A 157 -15.77 57.47 -27.94
N ASP A 158 -16.34 58.54 -27.36
CA ASP A 158 -16.58 58.64 -25.92
C ASP A 158 -17.63 57.60 -25.45
N PHE A 159 -18.65 57.35 -26.28
CA PHE A 159 -19.73 56.43 -25.97
C PHE A 159 -19.22 54.99 -25.80
N VAL A 160 -18.39 54.50 -26.73
CA VAL A 160 -17.82 53.14 -26.70
C VAL A 160 -16.60 52.99 -25.77
N THR A 161 -16.32 53.98 -24.91
CA THR A 161 -15.20 53.95 -23.95
C THR A 161 -15.56 54.38 -22.52
N LYS A 162 -16.68 55.07 -22.30
CA LYS A 162 -17.07 55.60 -20.97
C LYS A 162 -18.46 55.15 -20.50
N ALA A 163 -19.42 55.07 -21.41
CA ALA A 163 -20.82 54.87 -21.04
C ALA A 163 -21.07 53.51 -20.34
N HIS A 164 -20.36 52.45 -20.75
CA HIS A 164 -20.47 51.13 -20.14
C HIS A 164 -19.99 51.14 -18.68
N GLY A 165 -18.81 51.69 -18.40
CA GLY A 165 -18.22 51.76 -17.06
C GLY A 165 -19.01 52.66 -16.09
N GLU A 166 -19.51 53.80 -16.56
CA GLU A 166 -20.41 54.66 -15.78
C GLU A 166 -21.71 53.93 -15.38
N ALA A 167 -22.30 53.19 -16.31
CA ALA A 167 -23.48 52.37 -16.04
C ALA A 167 -23.17 51.21 -15.08
N ALA A 168 -22.06 50.49 -15.28
CA ALA A 168 -21.65 49.36 -14.47
C ALA A 168 -21.45 49.78 -13.01
N ALA A 169 -20.67 50.85 -12.77
CA ALA A 169 -20.46 51.41 -11.43
C ALA A 169 -21.78 51.76 -10.73
N LYS A 170 -22.73 52.36 -11.45
CA LYS A 170 -24.01 52.79 -10.87
C LYS A 170 -24.96 51.63 -10.54
N LEU A 171 -24.95 50.56 -11.34
CA LEU A 171 -25.78 49.37 -11.10
C LEU A 171 -25.14 48.42 -10.05
N LEU A 172 -23.81 48.39 -9.92
CA LEU A 172 -23.11 47.69 -8.84
C LEU A 172 -23.42 48.30 -7.46
N GLU A 173 -23.45 49.63 -7.34
CA GLU A 173 -23.91 50.32 -6.12
C GLU A 173 -25.36 49.92 -5.74
N ALA A 174 -26.25 49.79 -6.72
CA ALA A 174 -27.65 49.38 -6.49
C ALA A 174 -27.78 47.91 -6.00
N LEU A 175 -26.81 47.05 -6.34
CA LEU A 175 -26.68 45.69 -5.80
C LEU A 175 -25.93 45.65 -4.47
N GLY A 176 -25.51 46.79 -3.91
CA GLY A 176 -24.84 46.89 -2.61
C GLY A 176 -23.32 46.65 -2.64
N VAL A 177 -22.68 46.71 -3.81
CA VAL A 177 -21.22 46.63 -3.93
C VAL A 177 -20.61 48.01 -3.70
N ASN A 178 -19.84 48.18 -2.62
CA ASN A 178 -19.18 49.45 -2.30
C ASN A 178 -17.86 49.59 -3.07
N LEU A 179 -17.88 50.30 -4.19
CA LEU A 179 -16.67 50.60 -4.97
C LEU A 179 -15.81 51.70 -4.29
N THR A 180 -14.48 51.55 -4.28
CA THR A 180 -13.56 52.58 -3.80
C THR A 180 -13.50 53.78 -4.75
N ALA A 181 -12.96 54.91 -4.31
CA ALA A 181 -12.74 56.06 -5.20
C ALA A 181 -11.84 55.69 -6.40
N ALA A 182 -10.82 54.84 -6.20
CA ALA A 182 -9.99 54.30 -7.27
C ALA A 182 -10.78 53.38 -8.22
N GLY A 183 -11.58 52.45 -7.68
CA GLY A 183 -12.42 51.55 -8.50
C GLY A 183 -13.42 52.31 -9.38
N LYS A 184 -14.03 53.38 -8.85
CA LYS A 184 -14.93 54.26 -9.63
C LYS A 184 -14.19 54.99 -10.75
N ARG A 185 -13.02 55.58 -10.48
CA ARG A 185 -12.17 56.23 -11.52
C ARG A 185 -11.74 55.23 -12.60
N LEU A 186 -11.36 54.01 -12.21
CA LEU A 186 -10.87 52.98 -13.13
C LEU A 186 -11.99 52.49 -14.06
N LEU A 187 -13.18 52.18 -13.52
CA LEU A 187 -14.37 51.86 -14.32
C LEU A 187 -14.71 52.98 -15.32
N GLN A 188 -14.56 54.25 -14.94
CA GLN A 188 -14.93 55.39 -15.81
C GLN A 188 -13.90 55.73 -16.90
N TYR A 189 -12.61 55.38 -16.72
CA TYR A 189 -11.52 55.87 -17.56
C TYR A 189 -10.48 54.82 -18.01
N GLY A 190 -10.62 53.56 -17.60
CA GLY A 190 -9.85 52.40 -18.11
C GLY A 190 -8.37 52.33 -17.73
N SER A 191 -7.81 53.33 -17.06
CA SER A 191 -6.41 53.35 -16.61
C SER A 191 -6.21 54.31 -15.43
N ILE A 192 -5.35 53.93 -14.47
CA ILE A 192 -4.85 54.81 -13.41
C ILE A 192 -3.39 55.12 -13.73
N SER A 193 -3.08 56.38 -14.03
CA SER A 193 -1.70 56.86 -14.12
C SER A 193 -1.10 57.00 -12.72
N ASN A 194 -0.02 56.28 -12.43
CA ASN A 194 0.63 56.27 -11.12
C ASN A 194 1.04 57.68 -10.64
N SER A 195 0.33 58.25 -9.67
CA SER A 195 0.82 59.33 -8.80
C SER A 195 1.07 58.81 -7.39
N VAL A 196 2.07 59.37 -6.72
CA VAL A 196 2.41 59.08 -5.31
C VAL A 196 1.42 59.75 -4.34
N GLU A 197 0.62 60.71 -4.83
CA GLU A 197 -0.30 61.51 -4.00
C GLU A 197 -1.51 60.70 -3.50
N ASP A 198 -2.11 59.85 -4.35
CA ASP A 198 -3.22 58.95 -3.96
C ASP A 198 -2.78 57.98 -2.82
N ALA A 199 -1.49 57.65 -2.70
CA ALA A 199 -0.97 56.80 -1.62
C ALA A 199 -0.86 57.53 -0.27
N ALA A 200 -0.71 58.86 -0.28
CA ALA A 200 -0.62 59.67 0.94
C ALA A 200 -1.99 59.94 1.57
N GLU A 201 -3.00 60.24 0.75
CA GLU A 201 -4.36 60.56 1.22
C GLU A 201 -5.08 59.36 1.88
N ASN A 202 -4.85 58.15 1.34
CA ASN A 202 -5.37 56.92 1.94
C ASN A 202 -4.80 56.67 3.35
N LEU A 203 -3.51 56.91 3.57
CA LEU A 203 -2.83 56.62 4.84
C LEU A 203 -3.39 57.44 6.01
N GLU A 204 -3.70 58.72 5.79
CA GLU A 204 -4.23 59.58 6.85
C GLU A 204 -5.72 59.32 7.13
N THR A 205 -6.47 58.92 6.10
CA THR A 205 -7.87 58.46 6.25
C THR A 205 -7.95 57.20 7.13
N TYR A 206 -7.06 56.23 6.93
CA TYR A 206 -7.00 55.03 7.77
C TYR A 206 -6.65 55.33 9.24
N LYS A 207 -5.75 56.29 9.52
CA LYS A 207 -5.45 56.72 10.91
C LYS A 207 -6.65 57.37 11.59
N ALA A 208 -7.39 58.20 10.87
CA ALA A 208 -8.57 58.88 11.41
C ALA A 208 -9.68 57.90 11.81
N GLU A 209 -9.96 56.90 10.98
CA GLU A 209 -10.97 55.89 11.27
C GLU A 209 -10.54 54.92 12.39
N LEU A 210 -9.24 54.56 12.46
CA LEU A 210 -8.71 53.77 13.57
C LEU A 210 -8.92 54.49 14.92
N ALA A 211 -8.59 55.78 14.99
CA ALA A 211 -8.81 56.60 16.18
C ALA A 211 -10.30 56.81 16.51
N ARG A 212 -11.20 56.74 15.52
CA ARG A 212 -12.66 56.75 15.73
C ARG A 212 -13.11 55.44 16.39
N LEU A 213 -12.67 54.30 15.86
CA LEU A 213 -13.02 52.97 16.33
C LEU A 213 -12.46 52.69 17.74
N GLU A 214 -11.23 53.07 18.05
CA GLU A 214 -10.65 52.96 19.40
C GLU A 214 -11.48 53.74 20.45
N LYS A 215 -11.96 54.94 20.08
CA LYS A 215 -12.78 55.80 20.94
C LYS A 215 -14.19 55.25 21.15
N GLU A 216 -14.77 54.64 20.11
CA GLU A 216 -16.07 53.96 20.14
C GLU A 216 -16.01 52.65 20.97
N GLN A 217 -14.93 51.88 20.82
CA GLN A 217 -14.63 50.70 21.63
C GLN A 217 -14.43 51.06 23.11
N ALA A 218 -13.70 52.14 23.42
CA ALA A 218 -13.53 52.64 24.79
C ALA A 218 -14.87 53.06 25.44
N ALA A 219 -15.79 53.64 24.66
CA ALA A 219 -17.13 53.98 25.13
C ALA A 219 -17.98 52.73 25.45
N LEU A 220 -17.97 51.71 24.58
CA LEU A 220 -18.66 50.43 24.84
C LEU A 220 -18.14 49.74 26.11
N MET A 221 -16.81 49.68 26.28
CA MET A 221 -16.17 49.01 27.42
C MET A 221 -16.56 49.67 28.76
N LYS A 222 -16.72 51.00 28.78
CA LYS A 222 -17.05 51.75 30.00
C LYS A 222 -18.44 51.45 30.56
N ASN A 223 -19.46 51.30 29.70
CA ASN A 223 -20.79 50.88 30.16
C ASN A 223 -20.80 49.40 30.57
N ARG A 224 -20.24 48.54 29.71
CA ARG A 224 -20.29 47.08 29.84
C ARG A 224 -19.63 46.54 31.12
N SER A 225 -18.63 47.23 31.67
CA SER A 225 -18.01 46.88 32.96
C SER A 225 -19.02 46.91 34.12
N SER A 226 -19.89 47.94 34.18
CA SER A 226 -20.71 48.23 35.37
C SER A 226 -21.90 47.28 35.58
N GLU A 227 -22.27 46.52 34.55
CA GLU A 227 -23.33 45.51 34.59
C GLU A 227 -22.76 44.11 34.84
N ILE A 228 -21.65 43.76 34.17
CA ILE A 228 -21.00 42.44 34.31
C ILE A 228 -20.57 42.17 35.77
N ASP A 229 -20.01 43.15 36.47
CA ASP A 229 -19.54 42.96 37.85
C ASP A 229 -20.69 42.58 38.82
N LYS A 230 -21.93 43.01 38.54
CA LYS A 230 -23.11 42.68 39.37
C LYS A 230 -23.67 41.29 39.10
N GLU A 231 -23.56 40.78 37.88
CA GLU A 231 -24.00 39.42 37.54
C GLU A 231 -22.93 38.37 37.88
N ALA A 232 -21.64 38.70 37.67
CA ALA A 232 -20.52 37.80 37.92
C ALA A 232 -20.40 37.40 39.40
N GLU A 233 -20.57 38.35 40.33
CA GLU A 233 -20.49 38.06 41.77
C GLU A 233 -21.67 37.21 42.25
N LYS A 234 -22.86 37.44 41.70
CA LYS A 234 -24.06 36.64 41.99
C LYS A 234 -23.89 35.19 41.53
N ALA A 235 -23.34 34.98 40.33
CA ALA A 235 -23.05 33.66 39.79
C ALA A 235 -21.96 32.90 40.58
N ARG A 236 -20.90 33.59 41.04
CA ARG A 236 -19.82 32.99 41.86
C ARG A 236 -20.33 32.34 43.14
N ILE A 237 -21.26 33.01 43.84
CA ILE A 237 -21.82 32.54 45.11
C ILE A 237 -22.69 31.29 44.92
N GLU A 238 -23.41 31.16 43.80
CA GLU A 238 -24.16 29.92 43.48
C GLU A 238 -23.23 28.77 43.08
N VAL A 239 -22.24 29.03 42.21
CA VAL A 239 -21.29 27.99 41.75
C VAL A 239 -20.49 27.42 42.93
N GLN A 240 -19.97 28.26 43.84
CA GLN A 240 -19.24 27.76 45.01
C GLN A 240 -20.08 26.83 45.89
N LYS A 241 -21.37 27.14 46.10
CA LYS A 241 -22.28 26.29 46.89
C LYS A 241 -22.55 24.95 46.20
N ALA A 242 -22.73 24.94 44.88
CA ALA A 242 -22.89 23.71 44.11
C ALA A 242 -21.63 22.84 44.13
N THR A 243 -20.45 23.44 43.93
CA THR A 243 -19.16 22.72 43.95
C THR A 243 -18.89 22.06 45.30
N LEU A 244 -19.10 22.78 46.41
CA LEU A 244 -18.83 22.24 47.75
C LEU A 244 -19.75 21.04 48.10
N LEU A 245 -21.01 21.10 47.67
CA LEU A 245 -21.98 20.02 47.86
C LEU A 245 -21.62 18.77 47.03
N GLN A 246 -21.21 18.96 45.77
CA GLN A 246 -20.77 17.86 44.90
C GLN A 246 -19.45 17.23 45.39
N GLN A 247 -18.49 18.03 45.86
CA GLN A 247 -17.24 17.53 46.43
C GLN A 247 -17.48 16.63 47.65
N LYS A 248 -18.37 17.02 48.57
CA LYS A 248 -18.72 16.20 49.73
C LYS A 248 -19.30 14.84 49.31
N LYS A 249 -20.26 14.85 48.37
CA LYS A 249 -20.87 13.61 47.86
C LYS A 249 -19.87 12.70 47.16
N ASN A 250 -18.98 13.27 46.35
CA ASN A 250 -17.92 12.53 45.65
C ASN A 250 -16.96 11.85 46.64
N GLU A 251 -16.60 12.52 47.75
CA GLU A 251 -15.69 11.96 48.75
C GLU A 251 -16.34 10.83 49.56
N GLU A 252 -17.63 10.96 49.91
CA GLU A 252 -18.42 9.89 50.55
C GLU A 252 -18.56 8.66 49.64
N GLU A 253 -18.85 8.84 48.34
CA GLU A 253 -18.89 7.76 47.36
C GLU A 253 -17.52 7.12 47.11
N ARG A 254 -16.45 7.92 47.06
CA ARG A 254 -15.05 7.45 46.92
C ARG A 254 -14.61 6.57 48.09
N LEU A 255 -15.00 6.93 49.31
CA LEU A 255 -14.76 6.13 50.51
C LEU A 255 -15.58 4.83 50.56
N SER A 256 -16.72 4.73 49.85
CA SER A 256 -17.38 3.43 49.63
C SER A 256 -16.57 2.59 48.64
N ARG A 257 -16.33 3.13 47.44
CA ARG A 257 -15.66 2.42 46.33
C ARG A 257 -14.28 1.87 46.72
N LEU A 258 -13.52 2.58 47.55
CA LEU A 258 -12.23 2.11 48.07
C LEU A 258 -12.33 0.82 48.90
N ARG A 259 -13.38 0.65 49.71
CA ARG A 259 -13.59 -0.57 50.51
C ARG A 259 -14.04 -1.75 49.64
N ASP A 260 -14.83 -1.47 48.60
CA ASP A 260 -15.23 -2.49 47.61
C ASP A 260 -14.05 -2.91 46.71
N ASP A 261 -13.19 -1.97 46.31
CA ASP A 261 -11.96 -2.23 45.56
C ASP A 261 -10.92 -3.01 46.37
N GLU A 262 -10.78 -2.73 47.65
CA GLU A 262 -9.84 -3.43 48.53
C GLU A 262 -10.25 -4.90 48.73
N LYS A 263 -11.57 -5.18 48.79
CA LYS A 263 -12.11 -6.54 48.74
C LYS A 263 -11.90 -7.19 47.36
N ARG A 264 -12.27 -6.51 46.27
CA ARG A 264 -12.07 -7.02 44.89
C ARG A 264 -10.62 -7.40 44.63
N LYS A 265 -9.66 -6.56 45.04
CA LYS A 265 -8.22 -6.83 44.87
C LYS A 265 -7.74 -8.10 45.57
N GLN A 266 -8.34 -8.49 46.70
CA GLN A 266 -8.00 -9.75 47.37
C GLN A 266 -8.54 -10.96 46.61
N GLU A 267 -9.78 -10.87 46.12
CA GLU A 267 -10.43 -11.92 45.31
C GLU A 267 -9.75 -12.07 43.92
N GLU A 268 -9.41 -10.95 43.27
CA GLU A 268 -8.66 -10.90 42.00
C GLU A 268 -7.23 -11.39 42.16
N ALA A 269 -6.51 -11.07 43.25
CA ALA A 269 -5.16 -11.56 43.49
C ALA A 269 -5.10 -13.10 43.69
N GLN A 270 -6.16 -13.69 44.25
CA GLN A 270 -6.32 -15.14 44.34
C GLN A 270 -6.54 -15.74 42.94
N LEU A 271 -7.50 -15.21 42.18
CA LEU A 271 -7.84 -15.69 40.84
C LEU A 271 -6.70 -15.48 39.81
N ALA A 272 -5.89 -14.44 39.98
CA ALA A 272 -4.72 -14.16 39.16
C ALA A 272 -3.58 -15.17 39.38
N LYS A 273 -3.39 -15.67 40.60
CA LYS A 273 -2.42 -16.76 40.86
C LYS A 273 -2.81 -18.04 40.13
N GLU A 274 -4.09 -18.39 40.13
CA GLU A 274 -4.61 -19.59 39.47
C GLU A 274 -4.49 -19.48 37.94
N ARG A 275 -4.88 -18.34 37.37
CA ARG A 275 -4.70 -18.05 35.93
C ARG A 275 -3.23 -17.97 35.52
N SER A 276 -2.35 -17.45 36.37
CA SER A 276 -0.90 -17.43 36.15
C SER A 276 -0.35 -18.85 36.11
N ALA A 277 -0.68 -19.71 37.08
CA ALA A 277 -0.22 -21.10 37.12
C ALA A 277 -0.66 -21.89 35.88
N GLU A 278 -1.91 -21.71 35.41
CA GLU A 278 -2.41 -22.38 34.20
C GLU A 278 -1.78 -21.82 32.90
N SER A 279 -1.54 -20.51 32.84
CA SER A 279 -0.79 -19.89 31.73
C SER A 279 0.65 -20.39 31.67
N GLN A 280 1.30 -20.54 32.83
CA GLN A 280 2.68 -21.04 32.91
C GLN A 280 2.80 -22.46 32.33
N LYS A 281 1.84 -23.35 32.61
CA LYS A 281 1.79 -24.71 32.01
C LYS A 281 1.71 -24.66 30.49
N LYS A 282 0.85 -23.80 29.94
CA LYS A 282 0.66 -23.66 28.48
C LYS A 282 1.90 -23.07 27.81
N ILE A 283 2.55 -22.09 28.44
CA ILE A 283 3.83 -21.53 27.98
C ILE A 283 4.91 -22.62 27.96
N VAL A 284 5.07 -23.39 29.04
CA VAL A 284 6.04 -24.50 29.11
C VAL A 284 5.78 -25.56 28.04
N ALA A 285 4.53 -25.91 27.76
CA ALA A 285 4.18 -26.84 26.68
C ALA A 285 4.56 -26.30 25.30
N LEU A 286 4.28 -25.02 25.02
CA LEU A 286 4.58 -24.38 23.74
C LEU A 286 6.09 -24.18 23.53
N SER A 287 6.83 -23.79 24.58
CA SER A 287 8.30 -23.71 24.56
C SER A 287 8.93 -25.06 24.22
N LYS A 288 8.43 -26.16 24.78
CA LYS A 288 8.91 -27.51 24.45
C LYS A 288 8.73 -27.86 22.97
N GLU A 289 7.59 -27.52 22.37
CA GLU A 289 7.34 -27.78 20.94
C GLU A 289 8.26 -26.93 20.03
N ILE A 290 8.54 -25.68 20.44
CA ILE A 290 9.49 -24.79 19.75
C ILE A 290 10.92 -25.35 19.86
N GLU A 291 11.34 -25.85 21.02
CA GLU A 291 12.64 -26.49 21.21
C GLU A 291 12.78 -27.79 20.38
N GLU A 292 11.74 -28.63 20.34
CA GLU A 292 11.73 -29.85 19.50
C GLU A 292 11.82 -29.55 18.00
N LYS A 293 11.23 -28.44 17.54
CA LYS A 293 11.36 -27.95 16.15
C LYS A 293 12.74 -27.34 15.89
N ALA A 294 13.27 -26.54 16.83
CA ALA A 294 14.60 -25.96 16.72
C ALA A 294 15.72 -27.02 16.75
N ALA A 295 15.56 -28.10 17.52
CA ALA A 295 16.48 -29.23 17.57
C ALA A 295 16.62 -29.93 16.21
N LYS A 296 15.50 -30.15 15.50
CA LYS A 296 15.50 -30.77 14.16
C LYS A 296 16.26 -29.94 13.12
N ILE A 297 16.12 -28.61 13.17
CA ILE A 297 16.85 -27.68 12.30
C ILE A 297 18.35 -27.67 12.65
N ARG A 298 18.71 -27.76 13.94
CA ARG A 298 20.11 -27.88 14.38
C ARG A 298 20.75 -29.19 13.90
N GLN A 299 20.03 -30.31 13.96
CA GLN A 299 20.51 -31.61 13.48
C GLN A 299 20.87 -31.58 11.98
N GLN A 300 19.97 -31.10 11.12
CA GLN A 300 20.23 -30.97 9.68
C GLN A 300 21.45 -30.10 9.33
N LYS A 301 21.85 -29.16 10.22
CA LYS A 301 23.08 -28.37 10.04
C LYS A 301 24.33 -29.16 10.44
N VAL A 302 24.25 -30.04 11.45
CA VAL A 302 25.34 -30.93 11.85
C VAL A 302 25.59 -31.98 10.77
N ASP A 303 24.54 -32.63 10.26
CA ASP A 303 24.64 -33.72 9.28
C ASP A 303 25.42 -33.30 8.02
N ASN A 304 25.12 -32.11 7.48
CA ASN A 304 25.81 -31.53 6.32
C ASN A 304 27.29 -31.19 6.61
N MET A 305 27.63 -30.87 7.86
CA MET A 305 28.99 -30.51 8.27
C MET A 305 29.88 -31.75 8.44
N THR A 306 29.30 -32.87 8.90
CA THR A 306 29.99 -34.17 9.01
C THR A 306 30.33 -34.76 7.65
N ALA A 307 29.47 -34.60 6.64
CA ALA A 307 29.72 -35.09 5.28
C ALA A 307 30.97 -34.45 4.63
N LEU A 308 31.22 -33.15 4.88
CA LEU A 308 32.42 -32.46 4.40
C LEU A 308 33.70 -33.01 5.05
N GLN A 309 33.66 -33.29 6.35
CA GLN A 309 34.81 -33.81 7.10
C GLN A 309 35.24 -35.21 6.62
N MET A 310 34.31 -36.04 6.12
CA MET A 310 34.64 -37.34 5.53
C MET A 310 35.36 -37.22 4.18
N ILE A 311 35.06 -36.19 3.38
CA ILE A 311 35.73 -35.96 2.08
C ILE A 311 37.21 -35.60 2.29
N ASP A 312 37.51 -34.73 3.25
CA ASP A 312 38.90 -34.37 3.61
C ASP A 312 39.71 -35.58 4.10
N VAL A 313 39.09 -36.51 4.82
CA VAL A 313 39.73 -37.76 5.27
C VAL A 313 40.07 -38.68 4.10
N ILE A 314 39.13 -38.88 3.15
CA ILE A 314 39.35 -39.74 1.97
C ILE A 314 40.45 -39.17 1.07
N GLU A 315 40.45 -37.85 0.83
CA GLU A 315 41.50 -37.22 0.03
C GLU A 315 42.86 -37.26 0.76
N GLY A 316 42.88 -37.12 2.09
CA GLY A 316 44.08 -37.31 2.91
C GLY A 316 44.68 -38.73 2.79
N GLU A 317 43.86 -39.78 2.92
CA GLU A 317 44.31 -41.18 2.77
C GLU A 317 44.79 -41.49 1.34
N LYS A 318 44.19 -40.85 0.33
CA LYS A 318 44.63 -40.89 -1.06
C LYS A 318 45.99 -40.20 -1.29
N GLN A 319 46.29 -39.09 -0.61
CA GLN A 319 47.62 -38.47 -0.66
C GLN A 319 48.71 -39.35 -0.02
N VAL A 320 48.37 -40.17 0.99
CA VAL A 320 49.31 -41.14 1.58
C VAL A 320 49.71 -42.24 0.59
N LEU A 321 48.76 -42.76 -0.20
CA LEU A 321 49.06 -43.72 -1.28
C LEU A 321 50.03 -43.12 -2.31
N LEU A 322 49.73 -41.91 -2.81
CA LEU A 322 50.58 -41.20 -3.78
C LEU A 322 51.99 -40.88 -3.23
N ALA A 323 52.11 -40.63 -1.93
CA ALA A 323 53.41 -40.44 -1.28
C ALA A 323 54.22 -41.75 -1.18
N ASN A 324 53.55 -42.88 -0.90
CA ASN A 324 54.17 -44.20 -0.83
C ASN A 324 54.67 -44.66 -2.21
N GLU A 325 53.85 -44.54 -3.26
CA GLU A 325 54.21 -44.87 -4.64
C GLU A 325 55.46 -44.09 -5.09
N LYS A 326 55.47 -42.78 -4.83
CA LYS A 326 56.62 -41.90 -5.11
C LYS A 326 57.88 -42.26 -4.31
N SER A 327 57.72 -42.83 -3.10
CA SER A 327 58.85 -43.37 -2.31
C SER A 327 59.40 -44.66 -2.92
N ILE A 328 58.53 -45.57 -3.36
CA ILE A 328 58.91 -46.84 -4.01
C ILE A 328 59.72 -46.57 -5.28
N ASP A 329 59.26 -45.67 -6.15
CA ASP A 329 59.97 -45.34 -7.39
C ASP A 329 61.29 -44.58 -7.13
N SER A 330 61.35 -43.77 -6.06
CA SER A 330 62.62 -43.16 -5.61
C SER A 330 63.64 -44.22 -5.16
N ASN A 331 63.18 -45.28 -4.47
CA ASN A 331 64.03 -46.39 -4.03
C ASN A 331 64.47 -47.28 -5.21
N ILE A 332 63.59 -47.51 -6.20
CA ILE A 332 63.93 -48.18 -7.46
C ILE A 332 65.02 -47.39 -8.21
N ALA A 333 64.84 -46.08 -8.38
CA ALA A 333 65.83 -45.22 -9.05
C ALA A 333 67.20 -45.25 -8.34
N ALA A 334 67.22 -45.18 -7.01
CA ALA A 334 68.44 -45.27 -6.22
C ALA A 334 69.14 -46.64 -6.35
N PHE A 335 68.39 -47.75 -6.31
CA PHE A 335 68.93 -49.09 -6.51
C PHE A 335 69.52 -49.26 -7.91
N ASN A 336 68.78 -48.83 -8.94
CA ASN A 336 69.19 -48.94 -10.33
C ASN A 336 70.48 -48.16 -10.62
N ALA A 337 70.62 -46.95 -10.10
CA ALA A 337 71.83 -46.14 -10.23
C ALA A 337 73.07 -46.79 -9.56
N GLU A 338 72.89 -47.54 -8.47
CA GLU A 338 73.99 -48.28 -7.85
C GLU A 338 74.32 -49.56 -8.62
N GLN A 339 73.34 -50.25 -9.21
CA GLN A 339 73.63 -51.36 -10.14
C GLN A 339 74.40 -50.89 -11.38
N ASP A 340 74.12 -49.68 -11.90
CA ASP A 340 74.89 -49.11 -13.02
C ASP A 340 76.34 -48.80 -12.63
N ARG A 341 76.58 -48.24 -11.43
CA ARG A 341 77.95 -48.03 -10.91
C ARG A 341 78.74 -49.34 -10.76
N LEU A 342 78.09 -50.40 -10.27
CA LEU A 342 78.69 -51.72 -10.15
C LEU A 342 78.97 -52.34 -11.54
N CYS A 343 78.03 -52.22 -12.47
CA CYS A 343 78.20 -52.64 -13.86
C CYS A 343 79.36 -51.90 -14.56
N GLU A 344 79.48 -50.58 -14.36
CA GLU A 344 80.62 -49.79 -14.83
C GLU A 344 81.95 -50.22 -14.21
N LYS A 345 81.95 -50.51 -12.90
CA LYS A 345 83.15 -50.95 -12.19
C LYS A 345 83.63 -52.32 -12.68
N GLU A 346 82.75 -53.31 -12.75
CA GLU A 346 83.08 -54.65 -13.27
C GLU A 346 83.48 -54.59 -14.76
N THR A 347 82.86 -53.71 -15.54
CA THR A 347 83.27 -53.38 -16.93
C THR A 347 84.69 -52.82 -17.00
N LYS A 348 85.05 -51.87 -16.13
CA LYS A 348 86.40 -51.25 -16.08
C LYS A 348 87.44 -52.26 -15.61
N GLU A 349 87.13 -53.07 -14.61
CA GLU A 349 87.98 -54.15 -14.11
C GLU A 349 88.21 -55.21 -15.20
N ARG A 350 87.15 -55.71 -15.87
CA ARG A 350 87.26 -56.68 -16.98
C ARG A 350 88.09 -56.15 -18.16
N LYS A 351 88.03 -54.85 -18.45
CA LYS A 351 88.86 -54.18 -19.47
C LYS A 351 90.32 -53.96 -19.05
N SER A 352 90.61 -53.96 -17.74
CA SER A 352 91.97 -53.80 -17.19
C SER A 352 92.76 -55.11 -17.07
N GLN A 353 92.08 -56.26 -17.08
CA GLN A 353 92.72 -57.57 -17.03
C GLN A 353 93.50 -57.84 -18.32
N LYS A 354 94.72 -58.37 -18.18
CA LYS A 354 95.57 -58.71 -19.33
C LYS A 354 94.91 -59.82 -20.17
N PRO A 355 94.78 -59.66 -21.50
CA PRO A 355 94.34 -60.74 -22.39
C PRO A 355 95.24 -61.98 -22.29
N ARG A 356 94.68 -63.15 -22.61
CA ARG A 356 95.44 -64.39 -22.70
C ARG A 356 96.37 -64.36 -23.91
N LYS A 357 97.48 -65.11 -23.89
CA LYS A 357 98.46 -65.12 -25.00
C LYS A 357 97.88 -65.50 -26.37
N THR A 358 96.73 -66.16 -26.41
CA THR A 358 95.99 -66.55 -27.63
C THR A 358 95.07 -65.45 -28.18
N GLU A 359 94.82 -64.39 -27.42
CA GLU A 359 93.86 -63.30 -27.73
C GLU A 359 94.57 -62.06 -28.30
N ILE A 360 95.90 -62.10 -28.41
CA ILE A 360 96.76 -60.98 -28.83
C ILE A 360 97.61 -61.30 -30.06
N ASN A 361 97.89 -60.26 -30.83
CA ASN A 361 98.87 -60.24 -31.91
C ASN A 361 100.30 -60.10 -31.33
N ALA A 362 101.32 -60.28 -32.18
CA ALA A 362 102.73 -60.21 -31.76
C ALA A 362 103.17 -58.82 -31.26
N ASP A 363 102.43 -57.77 -31.59
CA ASP A 363 102.63 -56.39 -31.10
C ASP A 363 101.94 -56.11 -29.75
N GLY A 364 101.16 -57.06 -29.21
CA GLY A 364 100.38 -56.93 -27.99
C GLY A 364 98.97 -56.38 -28.16
N SER A 365 98.53 -56.06 -29.39
CA SER A 365 97.15 -55.65 -29.68
C SER A 365 96.17 -56.83 -29.66
N LEU A 366 94.89 -56.59 -29.37
CA LEU A 366 93.85 -57.64 -29.39
C LEU A 366 93.55 -58.11 -30.81
N ASN A 367 93.57 -59.43 -31.02
CA ASN A 367 93.10 -60.06 -32.26
C ASN A 367 91.56 -60.16 -32.28
N ASP A 368 90.96 -60.47 -33.44
CA ASP A 368 89.50 -60.38 -33.60
C ASP A 368 88.71 -61.39 -32.73
N VAL A 369 89.30 -62.55 -32.43
CA VAL A 369 88.74 -63.51 -31.47
C VAL A 369 88.78 -62.94 -30.06
N GLY A 370 89.89 -62.32 -29.66
CA GLY A 370 90.02 -61.60 -28.38
C GLY A 370 89.02 -60.45 -28.23
N LYS A 371 88.73 -59.71 -29.33
CA LYS A 371 87.68 -58.68 -29.35
C LYS A 371 86.29 -59.29 -29.12
N GLN A 372 85.93 -60.36 -29.83
CA GLN A 372 84.63 -61.03 -29.68
C GLN A 372 84.42 -61.59 -28.26
N ILE A 373 85.46 -62.17 -27.65
CA ILE A 373 85.43 -62.66 -26.27
C ILE A 373 85.21 -61.49 -25.29
N LEU A 374 85.95 -60.39 -25.46
CA LEU A 374 85.78 -59.20 -24.60
C LEU A 374 84.38 -58.58 -24.73
N GLU A 375 83.85 -58.47 -25.95
CA GLU A 375 82.51 -57.93 -26.20
C GLU A 375 81.43 -58.84 -25.56
N SER A 376 81.57 -60.17 -25.69
CA SER A 376 80.68 -61.15 -25.08
C SER A 376 80.72 -61.15 -23.55
N ASP A 377 81.89 -60.97 -22.94
CA ASP A 377 82.01 -60.86 -21.48
C ASP A 377 81.36 -59.57 -20.96
N LEU A 378 81.57 -58.45 -21.66
CA LEU A 378 80.94 -57.17 -21.33
C LEU A 378 79.42 -57.22 -21.49
N GLU A 379 78.92 -57.89 -22.53
CA GLU A 379 77.48 -58.10 -22.73
C GLU A 379 76.89 -59.02 -21.65
N SER A 380 77.61 -60.05 -21.22
CA SER A 380 77.23 -60.89 -20.07
C SER A 380 77.09 -60.07 -18.77
N ILE A 381 78.04 -59.16 -18.50
CA ILE A 381 77.98 -58.22 -17.36
C ILE A 381 76.76 -57.29 -17.46
N ARG A 382 76.47 -56.70 -18.63
CA ARG A 382 75.28 -55.85 -18.85
C ARG A 382 73.99 -56.61 -18.54
N ASN A 383 73.85 -57.83 -19.09
CA ASN A 383 72.63 -58.64 -18.92
C ASN A 383 72.45 -59.13 -17.47
N LYS A 384 73.54 -59.49 -16.77
CA LYS A 384 73.56 -59.79 -15.32
C LYS A 384 72.92 -58.65 -14.52
N TYR A 385 73.34 -57.40 -14.74
CA TYR A 385 72.81 -56.25 -14.00
C TYR A 385 71.41 -55.82 -14.44
N SER A 386 71.09 -55.90 -15.74
CA SER A 386 69.74 -55.67 -16.27
C SER A 386 68.69 -56.58 -15.59
N ASN A 387 68.97 -57.88 -15.53
CA ASN A 387 68.10 -58.87 -14.88
C ASN A 387 67.95 -58.62 -13.36
N LEU A 388 68.98 -58.10 -12.68
CA LEU A 388 68.92 -57.76 -11.26
C LEU A 388 68.02 -56.54 -10.99
N LYS A 389 68.07 -55.50 -11.83
CA LYS A 389 67.15 -54.35 -11.75
C LYS A 389 65.70 -54.80 -11.88
N GLN A 390 65.38 -55.50 -12.97
CA GLN A 390 64.02 -55.98 -13.26
C GLN A 390 63.47 -56.89 -12.16
N LYS A 391 64.32 -57.73 -11.55
CA LYS A 391 63.91 -58.57 -10.42
C LYS A 391 63.58 -57.74 -9.17
N ASN A 392 64.40 -56.74 -8.84
CA ASN A 392 64.21 -55.88 -7.68
C ASN A 392 62.94 -55.00 -7.81
N GLU A 393 62.72 -54.41 -8.99
CA GLU A 393 61.51 -53.65 -9.32
C GLU A 393 60.23 -54.46 -9.10
N ASN A 394 60.21 -55.70 -9.61
CA ASN A 394 59.08 -56.61 -9.43
C ASN A 394 58.87 -56.98 -7.94
N GLN A 395 59.94 -57.26 -7.18
CA GLN A 395 59.80 -57.59 -5.75
C GLN A 395 59.28 -56.41 -4.94
N LEU A 396 59.78 -55.19 -5.16
CA LEU A 396 59.30 -53.99 -4.45
C LEU A 396 57.83 -53.69 -4.78
N ARG A 397 57.44 -53.72 -6.06
CA ARG A 397 56.06 -53.44 -6.49
C ARG A 397 55.07 -54.52 -6.01
N THR A 398 55.46 -55.79 -5.96
CA THR A 398 54.64 -56.87 -5.38
C THR A 398 54.43 -56.69 -3.87
N SER A 399 55.50 -56.34 -3.13
CA SER A 399 55.40 -56.09 -1.68
C SER A 399 54.55 -54.86 -1.33
N ALA A 400 54.50 -53.85 -2.22
CA ALA A 400 53.66 -52.67 -2.05
C ALA A 400 52.16 -53.00 -2.21
N MET A 401 51.79 -53.71 -3.30
CA MET A 401 50.39 -54.09 -3.59
C MET A 401 49.69 -54.70 -2.36
N GLN A 402 50.37 -55.62 -1.68
CA GLN A 402 49.84 -56.37 -0.54
C GLN A 402 49.68 -55.57 0.77
N SER A 403 50.11 -54.30 0.81
CA SER A 403 49.88 -53.40 1.97
C SER A 403 48.81 -52.33 1.70
N GLU A 404 48.53 -52.00 0.45
CA GLU A 404 47.55 -50.95 0.08
C GLU A 404 46.10 -51.45 -0.05
N GLU A 405 45.89 -52.76 -0.18
CA GLU A 405 44.60 -53.34 -0.57
C GLU A 405 43.48 -53.05 0.45
N ASN A 406 43.78 -53.15 1.75
CA ASN A 406 42.86 -52.78 2.85
C ASN A 406 42.40 -51.31 2.79
N LEU A 407 43.28 -50.39 2.34
CA LEU A 407 42.95 -48.96 2.24
C LEU A 407 42.07 -48.68 1.02
N LYS A 408 42.27 -49.42 -0.07
CA LYS A 408 41.44 -49.38 -1.29
C LYS A 408 40.03 -49.91 -1.03
N GLU A 409 39.88 -50.97 -0.22
CA GLU A 409 38.56 -51.43 0.25
C GLU A 409 37.85 -50.37 1.11
N LYS A 410 38.56 -49.75 2.07
CA LYS A 410 38.01 -48.70 2.93
C LYS A 410 37.48 -47.50 2.11
N ILE A 411 38.28 -46.98 1.18
CA ILE A 411 37.88 -45.89 0.28
C ILE A 411 36.62 -46.28 -0.53
N SER A 412 36.52 -47.53 -0.99
CA SER A 412 35.34 -48.05 -1.70
C SER A 412 34.08 -48.11 -0.83
N SER A 413 34.23 -48.42 0.47
CA SER A 413 33.13 -48.36 1.44
C SER A 413 32.64 -46.92 1.67
N ASP A 414 33.55 -45.97 1.86
CA ASP A 414 33.16 -44.58 2.15
C ASP A 414 32.59 -43.85 0.92
N ILE A 415 32.97 -44.25 -0.29
CA ILE A 415 32.31 -43.82 -1.54
C ILE A 415 30.84 -44.26 -1.59
N LYS A 416 30.48 -45.47 -1.14
CA LYS A 416 29.07 -45.91 -1.07
C LYS A 416 28.22 -45.10 -0.09
N ASN A 417 28.82 -44.61 1.00
CA ASN A 417 28.14 -43.71 1.93
C ASN A 417 27.83 -42.34 1.27
N LEU A 418 28.69 -41.89 0.35
CA LEU A 418 28.48 -40.67 -0.45
C LEU A 418 27.32 -40.79 -1.46
N GLU A 419 27.08 -41.98 -2.02
CA GLU A 419 26.00 -42.23 -2.98
C GLU A 419 24.58 -42.14 -2.37
N SER A 420 24.44 -42.12 -1.04
CA SER A 420 23.14 -42.02 -0.35
C SER A 420 22.52 -40.61 -0.29
N LYS A 421 22.96 -39.69 -1.17
CA LYS A 421 22.39 -38.34 -1.45
C LYS A 421 22.65 -37.22 -0.44
N SER A 422 23.92 -36.91 -0.19
CA SER A 422 24.36 -35.52 0.07
C SER A 422 24.68 -34.81 -1.26
N PHE A 423 24.35 -33.52 -1.42
CA PHE A 423 24.53 -32.79 -2.70
C PHE A 423 25.02 -31.35 -2.57
N THR A 424 26.02 -30.99 -3.37
CA THR A 424 26.26 -29.60 -3.83
C THR A 424 26.94 -29.64 -5.22
N THR A 425 27.00 -28.49 -5.90
CA THR A 425 27.63 -28.24 -7.21
C THR A 425 27.90 -26.73 -7.30
N ASP A 426 28.01 -26.08 -8.47
CA ASP A 426 28.29 -24.65 -8.65
C ASP A 426 27.82 -24.14 -10.05
N SER A 427 27.24 -22.93 -10.20
CA SER A 427 26.97 -22.22 -11.50
C SER A 427 25.50 -21.79 -11.68
N ILE A 428 25.17 -20.78 -12.52
CA ILE A 428 24.80 -19.39 -12.12
C ILE A 428 25.92 -18.56 -11.44
N GLN A 429 26.47 -17.52 -12.11
CA GLN A 429 27.30 -16.50 -11.42
C GLN A 429 26.42 -15.67 -10.46
N GLY A 430 26.85 -15.56 -9.20
CA GLY A 430 25.95 -15.32 -8.06
C GLY A 430 25.67 -16.59 -7.24
N SER A 431 26.25 -17.72 -7.63
CA SER A 431 26.43 -18.99 -6.91
C SER A 431 27.51 -19.83 -7.66
N ASP A 432 28.78 -19.36 -7.70
CA ASP A 432 29.89 -19.55 -8.69
C ASP A 432 30.37 -20.99 -9.07
N VAL A 433 31.63 -21.35 -9.47
CA VAL A 433 31.88 -22.29 -10.62
C VAL A 433 32.54 -23.71 -10.48
N TYR A 434 31.85 -24.78 -10.93
CA TYR A 434 32.35 -26.15 -11.21
C TYR A 434 32.04 -26.63 -12.64
N PHE A 435 33.03 -26.46 -13.50
CA PHE A 435 33.26 -27.33 -14.66
C PHE A 435 34.46 -28.23 -14.32
N ARG A 436 34.35 -29.56 -14.46
CA ARG A 436 35.46 -30.50 -14.17
C ARG A 436 35.73 -31.41 -15.35
N VAL A 437 37.01 -31.54 -15.72
CA VAL A 437 37.52 -32.49 -16.72
C VAL A 437 38.16 -33.67 -15.98
N GLY A 438 38.06 -34.87 -16.54
CA GLY A 438 38.65 -36.11 -16.04
C GLY A 438 39.58 -36.74 -17.07
N SER A 439 39.94 -38.00 -16.85
CA SER A 439 40.94 -38.70 -17.66
C SER A 439 40.54 -38.91 -19.12
N TYR A 440 41.57 -38.94 -19.97
CA TYR A 440 41.50 -39.48 -21.32
C TYR A 440 41.05 -40.95 -21.32
N ASP A 441 39.97 -41.24 -22.05
CA ASP A 441 39.60 -42.58 -22.51
C ASP A 441 40.37 -42.87 -23.81
N GLY A 442 41.07 -44.01 -23.86
CA GLY A 442 41.87 -44.43 -25.01
C GLY A 442 41.22 -45.53 -25.87
N SER A 443 40.03 -46.02 -25.51
CA SER A 443 39.34 -47.11 -26.20
C SER A 443 38.97 -46.72 -27.64
N SER A 444 39.02 -47.68 -28.57
CA SER A 444 38.99 -47.44 -30.04
C SER A 444 37.83 -46.57 -30.53
N ASP A 445 36.72 -46.56 -29.80
CA ASP A 445 35.45 -45.98 -30.22
C ASP A 445 35.19 -44.62 -29.53
N ALA A 446 35.94 -44.29 -28.48
CA ALA A 446 35.67 -43.20 -27.53
C ALA A 446 36.91 -42.35 -27.16
N GLN A 447 37.90 -42.22 -28.05
CA GLN A 447 39.17 -41.56 -27.77
C GLN A 447 39.03 -40.04 -27.43
N GLY A 448 39.16 -39.67 -26.15
CA GLY A 448 38.91 -38.30 -25.65
C GLY A 448 38.84 -38.15 -24.13
N TRP A 449 38.85 -36.92 -23.63
CA TRP A 449 38.75 -36.60 -22.19
C TRP A 449 37.30 -36.54 -21.71
N ASN A 450 36.97 -37.27 -20.64
CA ASN A 450 35.64 -37.21 -20.02
C ASN A 450 35.45 -35.90 -19.24
N TYR A 451 34.22 -35.39 -19.13
CA TYR A 451 33.94 -34.17 -18.34
C TYR A 451 32.60 -34.22 -17.59
N THR A 452 32.41 -33.28 -16.66
CA THR A 452 31.15 -33.02 -15.94
C THR A 452 30.94 -31.51 -15.78
N LEU A 453 29.74 -31.02 -16.15
CA LEU A 453 29.29 -29.63 -15.94
C LEU A 453 28.00 -29.64 -15.14
N SER A 454 27.88 -28.73 -14.18
CA SER A 454 26.76 -28.70 -13.23
C SER A 454 26.43 -27.24 -12.80
N PHE A 455 25.36 -27.02 -12.02
CA PHE A 455 24.81 -25.68 -11.66
C PHE A 455 24.18 -25.65 -10.25
N VAL A 456 24.54 -24.70 -9.37
CA VAL A 456 23.89 -24.45 -8.05
C VAL A 456 22.98 -23.23 -8.13
N PHE A 457 21.88 -23.27 -7.37
CA PHE A 457 21.36 -22.06 -6.74
C PHE A 457 21.26 -22.23 -5.22
N GLY A 458 21.73 -21.24 -4.43
CA GLY A 458 21.57 -21.22 -2.97
C GLY A 458 22.12 -22.45 -2.21
N GLY A 459 23.20 -23.05 -2.70
CA GLY A 459 23.79 -24.27 -2.14
C GLY A 459 23.14 -25.60 -2.54
N LYS A 460 22.28 -25.65 -3.57
CA LYS A 460 21.69 -26.91 -4.09
C LYS A 460 21.83 -27.08 -5.61
N THR A 461 22.07 -28.33 -6.02
CA THR A 461 22.13 -28.79 -7.42
C THR A 461 20.80 -28.65 -8.14
N ILE A 462 20.77 -27.83 -9.20
CA ILE A 462 19.60 -27.68 -10.10
C ILE A 462 19.81 -28.35 -11.46
N PHE A 463 21.06 -28.51 -11.92
CA PHE A 463 21.40 -29.23 -13.15
C PHE A 463 22.79 -29.86 -13.07
N SER A 464 22.99 -30.98 -13.78
CA SER A 464 24.28 -31.66 -13.93
C SER A 464 24.27 -32.54 -15.19
N THR A 465 25.38 -32.56 -15.93
CA THR A 465 25.55 -33.38 -17.15
C THR A 465 27.00 -33.85 -17.29
N LYS A 466 27.22 -34.95 -18.03
CA LYS A 466 28.54 -35.51 -18.37
C LYS A 466 28.66 -35.68 -19.88
N GLY A 467 29.89 -35.73 -20.41
CA GLY A 467 30.16 -35.91 -21.84
C GLY A 467 31.64 -36.21 -22.11
N LEU A 468 32.02 -36.25 -23.40
CA LEU A 468 33.36 -36.65 -23.87
C LEU A 468 33.95 -35.64 -24.87
N LEU A 469 35.11 -35.07 -24.55
CA LEU A 469 35.89 -34.18 -25.41
C LEU A 469 36.87 -35.01 -26.25
N LYS A 470 36.45 -35.42 -27.45
CA LYS A 470 37.27 -36.22 -28.37
C LYS A 470 38.63 -35.59 -28.68
N TYR A 471 39.66 -36.42 -28.83
CA TYR A 471 41.05 -36.00 -29.03
C TYR A 471 41.22 -34.91 -30.10
N GLU A 472 40.71 -35.18 -31.30
CA GLU A 472 40.79 -34.29 -32.47
C GLU A 472 40.16 -32.92 -32.24
N ASN A 473 39.15 -32.83 -31.38
CA ASN A 473 38.50 -31.56 -31.04
C ASN A 473 39.40 -30.66 -30.17
N ILE A 474 40.36 -31.22 -29.42
CA ILE A 474 41.30 -30.46 -28.58
C ILE A 474 42.62 -30.18 -29.33
N THR A 475 43.17 -31.17 -30.02
CA THR A 475 44.50 -31.08 -30.66
C THR A 475 44.46 -30.62 -32.12
N GLY A 476 43.28 -30.65 -32.76
CA GLY A 476 43.12 -30.36 -34.19
C GLY A 476 43.67 -31.45 -35.12
N LYS A 477 44.01 -32.64 -34.60
CA LYS A 477 44.62 -33.76 -35.33
C LYS A 477 43.76 -35.04 -35.16
N PRO A 478 43.44 -35.81 -36.20
CA PRO A 478 42.81 -37.12 -36.04
C PRO A 478 43.78 -38.10 -35.35
N VAL A 479 43.24 -39.07 -34.61
CA VAL A 479 44.06 -40.06 -33.88
C VAL A 479 44.83 -40.97 -34.85
N PRO A 480 46.14 -41.21 -34.67
CA PRO A 480 46.92 -42.08 -35.55
C PRO A 480 46.43 -43.54 -35.55
N SER A 481 46.26 -44.13 -36.72
CA SER A 481 45.84 -45.53 -36.89
C SER A 481 47.00 -46.52 -36.78
N TYR A 482 46.74 -47.67 -36.14
CA TYR A 482 47.72 -48.74 -35.94
C TYR A 482 48.35 -49.20 -37.29
N PRO A 483 49.68 -49.27 -37.41
CA PRO A 483 50.34 -49.76 -38.62
C PRO A 483 50.08 -51.27 -38.81
N SER A 484 49.61 -51.68 -40.00
CA SER A 484 49.71 -53.08 -40.40
C SER A 484 51.17 -53.45 -40.68
N ALA A 485 51.54 -54.72 -40.46
CA ALA A 485 52.93 -55.19 -40.48
C ALA A 485 53.66 -54.95 -41.81
N ASN A 486 52.94 -54.77 -42.92
CA ASN A 486 53.48 -54.61 -44.27
C ASN A 486 53.49 -53.14 -44.76
N ALA A 487 53.26 -52.15 -43.88
CA ALA A 487 53.23 -50.73 -44.27
C ALA A 487 54.64 -50.17 -44.55
N SER A 488 54.86 -49.69 -45.78
CA SER A 488 56.19 -49.37 -46.34
C SER A 488 56.92 -48.13 -45.78
N ASN A 489 56.31 -47.35 -44.89
CA ASN A 489 56.95 -46.18 -44.27
C ASN A 489 56.73 -46.18 -42.74
N ARG A 490 57.36 -47.14 -42.07
CA ARG A 490 57.17 -47.44 -40.64
C ARG A 490 57.57 -46.29 -39.72
N GLU A 491 58.69 -45.62 -39.98
CA GLU A 491 59.19 -44.55 -39.10
C GLU A 491 58.26 -43.34 -39.01
N ALA A 492 57.66 -42.92 -40.14
CA ALA A 492 56.75 -41.79 -40.15
C ALA A 492 55.52 -42.03 -39.27
N LYS A 493 55.03 -43.27 -39.22
CA LYS A 493 53.92 -43.67 -38.34
C LYS A 493 54.33 -43.79 -36.87
N VAL A 494 55.56 -44.21 -36.58
CA VAL A 494 56.08 -44.28 -35.20
C VAL A 494 56.28 -42.88 -34.62
N ARG A 495 56.86 -41.94 -35.39
CA ARG A 495 56.99 -40.53 -34.96
C ARG A 495 55.62 -39.92 -34.63
N ALA A 496 54.66 -40.01 -35.55
CA ALA A 496 53.31 -39.49 -35.33
C ALA A 496 52.53 -40.17 -34.17
N TYR A 497 52.90 -41.40 -33.77
CA TYR A 497 52.31 -42.07 -32.60
C TYR A 497 52.92 -41.58 -31.28
N ASN A 498 54.22 -41.28 -31.26
CA ASN A 498 54.87 -40.67 -30.10
C ASN A 498 54.37 -39.24 -29.91
N ASP A 499 54.32 -38.43 -30.98
CA ASP A 499 53.75 -37.07 -30.95
C ASP A 499 52.30 -37.06 -30.40
N TYR A 500 51.54 -38.14 -30.63
CA TYR A 500 50.19 -38.34 -30.10
C TYR A 500 50.18 -38.69 -28.60
N GLN A 501 51.10 -39.52 -28.11
CA GLN A 501 51.21 -39.80 -26.67
C GLN A 501 51.69 -38.56 -25.91
N ASP A 502 52.65 -37.81 -26.46
CA ASP A 502 53.14 -36.56 -25.88
C ASP A 502 52.01 -35.50 -25.81
N ASP A 503 51.20 -35.35 -26.87
CA ASP A 503 49.98 -34.52 -26.85
C ASP A 503 48.99 -35.00 -25.77
N VAL A 504 48.67 -36.30 -25.69
CA VAL A 504 47.73 -36.84 -24.68
C VAL A 504 48.22 -36.59 -23.26
N GLU A 505 49.48 -36.90 -22.96
CA GLU A 505 50.04 -36.80 -21.61
C GLU A 505 50.20 -35.33 -21.18
N ALA A 506 50.56 -34.42 -22.10
CA ALA A 506 50.58 -32.99 -21.85
C ALA A 506 49.20 -32.42 -21.52
N TYR A 507 48.15 -32.77 -22.28
CA TYR A 507 46.80 -32.26 -22.03
C TYR A 507 46.12 -32.91 -20.81
N ASP A 508 46.30 -34.21 -20.57
CA ASP A 508 45.76 -34.88 -19.38
C ASP A 508 46.42 -34.35 -18.09
N SER A 509 47.70 -33.98 -18.14
CA SER A 509 48.40 -33.29 -17.05
C SER A 509 47.92 -31.83 -16.88
N PHE A 510 47.74 -31.09 -17.98
CA PHE A 510 47.20 -29.72 -17.99
C PHE A 510 45.81 -29.62 -17.34
N PHE A 511 44.94 -30.62 -17.52
CA PHE A 511 43.62 -30.67 -16.89
C PHE A 511 43.64 -31.14 -15.42
N ARG A 512 44.74 -31.71 -14.91
CA ARG A 512 44.85 -32.24 -13.53
C ARG A 512 45.59 -31.32 -12.55
N MET A 513 46.48 -30.46 -13.02
CA MET A 513 47.06 -29.40 -12.16
C MET A 513 46.15 -28.16 -12.15
N ASN A 514 46.14 -27.40 -11.05
CA ASN A 514 45.25 -26.23 -10.89
C ASN A 514 45.67 -25.04 -11.79
N VAL A 515 45.34 -25.09 -13.07
CA VAL A 515 45.52 -23.99 -14.04
C VAL A 515 44.27 -23.08 -14.01
N PRO A 516 44.36 -21.75 -13.79
CA PRO A 516 43.18 -20.95 -13.44
C PRO A 516 42.19 -20.62 -14.59
N TYR A 517 42.39 -21.11 -15.81
CA TYR A 517 41.81 -20.47 -17.00
C TYR A 517 41.26 -21.43 -18.08
N ILE A 518 40.15 -22.10 -17.77
CA ILE A 518 39.22 -22.67 -18.75
C ILE A 518 37.87 -21.97 -18.58
N ARG A 519 37.33 -21.35 -19.63
CA ARG A 519 36.00 -20.72 -19.60
C ARG A 519 34.99 -21.58 -20.36
N ALA A 520 33.97 -22.08 -19.67
CA ALA A 520 32.78 -22.63 -20.31
C ALA A 520 31.85 -21.48 -20.78
N VAL A 521 31.35 -21.60 -22.00
CA VAL A 521 30.36 -20.71 -22.62
C VAL A 521 29.17 -21.55 -23.02
N LEU A 522 28.00 -21.24 -22.45
CA LEU A 522 26.76 -21.95 -22.71
C LEU A 522 25.87 -21.19 -23.68
N THR A 523 25.23 -21.90 -24.59
CA THR A 523 24.07 -21.37 -25.33
C THR A 523 22.81 -22.13 -24.90
N TYR A 524 21.71 -21.41 -24.74
CA TYR A 524 20.42 -21.99 -24.38
C TYR A 524 19.28 -21.36 -25.16
N SER A 525 18.14 -22.05 -25.25
CA SER A 525 16.88 -21.47 -25.74
C SER A 525 15.79 -21.61 -24.68
N VAL A 526 14.83 -20.70 -24.73
CA VAL A 526 13.73 -20.62 -23.78
C VAL A 526 12.42 -20.70 -24.57
N LYS A 527 11.45 -21.48 -24.08
CA LYS A 527 10.09 -21.55 -24.64
C LYS A 527 9.07 -21.42 -23.52
N SER A 528 7.95 -20.76 -23.77
CA SER A 528 6.79 -20.85 -22.86
C SER A 528 6.24 -22.28 -22.87
N SER A 529 5.74 -22.75 -21.72
CA SER A 529 5.23 -24.11 -21.57
C SER A 529 3.82 -24.34 -22.12
N GLY A 530 3.10 -23.28 -22.49
CA GLY A 530 1.75 -23.33 -23.05
C GLY A 530 0.95 -22.07 -22.73
N VAL A 531 -0.29 -21.98 -23.22
CA VAL A 531 -1.20 -20.86 -22.93
C VAL A 531 -1.66 -20.87 -21.48
N ASP A 532 -1.86 -22.05 -20.91
CA ASP A 532 -2.42 -22.25 -19.55
C ASP A 532 -1.37 -22.08 -18.43
N LYS A 533 -0.10 -21.82 -18.80
CA LYS A 533 1.03 -21.64 -17.89
C LYS A 533 2.00 -20.53 -18.38
N PRO A 534 1.55 -19.27 -18.52
CA PRO A 534 2.35 -18.20 -19.11
C PRO A 534 3.58 -17.81 -18.26
N SER A 535 3.63 -18.20 -16.98
CA SER A 535 4.76 -17.97 -16.06
C SER A 535 5.78 -19.12 -15.97
N GLU A 536 5.51 -20.29 -16.57
CA GLU A 536 6.47 -21.39 -16.65
C GLU A 536 7.18 -21.41 -18.01
N TYR A 537 8.48 -21.17 -17.98
CA TYR A 537 9.39 -21.32 -19.10
C TYR A 537 10.18 -22.62 -19.02
N ILE A 538 10.37 -23.29 -20.16
CA ILE A 538 11.25 -24.44 -20.34
C ILE A 538 12.57 -23.93 -20.92
N VAL A 539 13.68 -24.22 -20.25
CA VAL A 539 15.04 -23.85 -20.69
C VAL A 539 15.73 -25.08 -21.26
N TYR A 540 16.33 -24.93 -22.44
CA TYR A 540 17.05 -25.97 -23.18
C TYR A 540 18.53 -25.59 -23.30
N VAL A 541 19.47 -26.43 -22.85
CA VAL A 541 20.91 -26.16 -22.97
C VAL A 541 21.40 -26.55 -24.39
N ASN A 542 21.12 -25.67 -25.35
CA ASN A 542 21.38 -25.86 -26.78
C ASN A 542 22.79 -26.36 -27.10
N SER A 543 23.83 -25.80 -26.48
CA SER A 543 25.23 -26.24 -26.63
C SER A 543 26.15 -25.78 -25.51
N ILE A 544 27.29 -26.46 -25.36
CA ILE A 544 28.42 -26.04 -24.52
C ILE A 544 29.64 -25.80 -25.41
N SER A 545 30.43 -24.78 -25.12
CA SER A 545 31.72 -24.50 -25.75
C SER A 545 32.76 -24.17 -24.68
N LEU A 546 33.97 -24.66 -24.86
CA LEU A 546 35.07 -24.49 -23.92
C LEU A 546 36.16 -23.64 -24.56
N ILE A 547 36.72 -22.71 -23.81
CA ILE A 547 37.82 -21.85 -24.24
C ILE A 547 39.00 -22.10 -23.31
N ASN A 548 40.10 -22.62 -23.86
CA ASN A 548 41.39 -22.60 -23.17
C ASN A 548 41.95 -21.18 -23.33
N VAL A 549 42.02 -20.43 -22.23
CA VAL A 549 42.34 -19.00 -22.29
C VAL A 549 43.86 -18.76 -22.39
N GLN A 550 44.70 -19.79 -22.19
CA GLN A 550 46.15 -19.68 -22.38
C GLN A 550 46.57 -19.92 -23.84
N SER A 551 45.92 -20.85 -24.55
CA SER A 551 46.15 -21.09 -25.99
C SER A 551 45.26 -20.25 -26.92
N ASN A 552 44.18 -19.66 -26.37
CA ASN A 552 43.11 -18.98 -27.11
C ASN A 552 42.42 -19.85 -28.17
N SER A 553 42.47 -21.18 -28.02
CA SER A 553 41.76 -22.15 -28.86
C SER A 553 40.39 -22.51 -28.26
N GLN A 554 39.38 -22.62 -29.13
CA GLN A 554 37.99 -22.90 -28.76
C GLN A 554 37.59 -24.32 -29.16
N VAL A 555 37.11 -25.11 -28.20
CA VAL A 555 36.61 -26.47 -28.38
C VAL A 555 35.08 -26.45 -28.20
N ALA A 556 34.33 -26.63 -29.29
CA ALA A 556 32.87 -26.72 -29.23
C ALA A 556 32.44 -28.19 -29.06
N GLY A 557 31.67 -28.50 -28.00
CA GLY A 557 31.40 -29.87 -27.57
C GLY A 557 29.97 -30.09 -27.09
N GLU A 558 29.18 -30.76 -27.94
CA GLU A 558 27.86 -31.35 -27.68
C GLU A 558 26.63 -30.41 -27.52
N LYS A 559 25.46 -30.96 -27.87
CA LYS A 559 24.14 -30.31 -27.84
C LYS A 559 23.21 -31.00 -26.84
N SER A 560 23.12 -30.49 -25.61
CA SER A 560 22.37 -31.10 -24.51
C SER A 560 20.85 -30.81 -24.62
N ARG A 561 20.13 -31.59 -25.44
CA ARG A 561 18.68 -31.44 -25.69
C ARG A 561 17.78 -31.94 -24.54
N ASN A 562 18.15 -31.68 -23.29
CA ASN A 562 17.33 -31.99 -22.12
C ASN A 562 16.57 -30.75 -21.63
N ASN A 563 15.31 -30.93 -21.23
CA ASN A 563 14.48 -29.87 -20.65
C ASN A 563 14.92 -29.58 -19.20
N VAL A 564 15.11 -28.31 -18.85
CA VAL A 564 15.17 -27.84 -17.46
C VAL A 564 13.85 -27.13 -17.16
N TYR A 565 13.20 -27.52 -16.05
CA TYR A 565 11.85 -27.07 -15.69
C TYR A 565 11.85 -25.79 -14.84
N ALA A 566 10.90 -24.91 -15.16
CA ALA A 566 10.26 -23.93 -14.28
C ALA A 566 11.19 -23.03 -13.44
N TYR A 567 11.72 -21.97 -14.06
CA TYR A 567 12.10 -20.76 -13.34
C TYR A 567 11.03 -19.68 -13.58
N ALA A 568 10.42 -19.18 -12.51
CA ALA A 568 9.36 -18.18 -12.55
C ALA A 568 9.80 -16.88 -11.84
N PRO A 569 10.41 -15.92 -12.55
CA PRO A 569 10.89 -14.68 -11.96
C PRO A 569 9.77 -13.64 -11.86
N SER A 570 9.00 -13.66 -10.77
CA SER A 570 8.06 -12.58 -10.41
C SER A 570 8.75 -11.30 -9.90
N THR A 571 10.09 -11.28 -9.87
CA THR A 571 10.91 -10.42 -9.02
C THR A 571 11.89 -9.50 -9.75
N LEU A 572 11.80 -9.38 -11.09
CA LEU A 572 12.67 -8.47 -11.87
C LEU A 572 12.15 -7.02 -11.99
N VAL A 573 11.04 -6.70 -11.32
CA VAL A 573 10.90 -5.39 -10.68
C VAL A 573 11.18 -5.58 -9.20
N ASP A 574 12.25 -4.96 -8.71
CA ASP A 574 12.52 -4.84 -7.28
C ASP A 574 11.57 -3.79 -6.70
N TRP A 575 10.32 -4.21 -6.45
CA TRP A 575 9.29 -3.34 -5.90
C TRP A 575 9.71 -2.77 -4.54
N THR A 576 10.52 -3.48 -3.75
CA THR A 576 11.12 -2.95 -2.52
C THR A 576 11.97 -1.70 -2.75
N LYS A 577 12.78 -1.62 -3.82
CA LYS A 577 13.49 -0.39 -4.21
C LYS A 577 12.55 0.69 -4.77
N LEU A 578 11.50 0.30 -5.49
CA LEU A 578 10.52 1.25 -6.04
C LEU A 578 9.65 1.88 -4.93
N ILE A 579 9.31 1.10 -3.89
CA ILE A 579 8.66 1.51 -2.66
C ILE A 579 9.61 2.35 -1.78
N ALA A 580 10.91 2.04 -1.73
CA ALA A 580 11.89 2.87 -1.01
C ALA A 580 11.93 4.33 -1.52
N ASN A 581 11.78 4.54 -2.84
CA ASN A 581 11.66 5.87 -3.46
C ASN A 581 10.28 6.54 -3.24
N LYS A 582 9.37 5.88 -2.51
CA LYS A 582 8.00 6.33 -2.18
C LYS A 582 7.74 6.30 -0.67
N ILE A 583 8.78 6.13 0.15
CA ILE A 583 8.70 6.20 1.62
C ILE A 583 9.25 7.53 2.10
N GLU A 584 8.43 8.33 2.78
CA GLU A 584 8.84 9.55 3.47
C GLU A 584 8.57 9.42 4.97
N ASN A 585 9.60 9.62 5.79
CA ASN A 585 9.54 9.52 7.26
C ASN A 585 8.92 8.20 7.79
N GLY A 586 9.13 7.09 7.07
CA GLY A 586 8.55 5.78 7.39
C GLY A 586 7.14 5.54 6.82
N ASN A 587 6.59 6.42 5.99
CA ASN A 587 5.22 6.29 5.47
C ASN A 587 5.27 6.11 3.95
N ILE A 588 4.53 5.12 3.41
CA ILE A 588 4.25 5.10 1.97
C ILE A 588 3.38 6.32 1.68
N VAL A 589 3.84 7.21 0.81
CA VAL A 589 3.21 8.52 0.59
C VAL A 589 1.83 8.43 -0.09
N TYR A 590 1.08 9.51 0.02
CA TYR A 590 -0.16 9.76 -0.71
C TYR A 590 0.00 9.41 -2.20
N GLU A 591 -0.92 8.61 -2.75
CA GLU A 591 -0.94 8.18 -4.16
C GLU A 591 0.33 7.48 -4.69
N ALA A 592 1.18 6.91 -3.83
CA ALA A 592 2.49 6.36 -4.17
C ALA A 592 2.55 5.51 -5.48
N PHE A 593 1.58 4.62 -5.68
CA PHE A 593 1.44 3.71 -6.82
C PHE A 593 0.08 3.85 -7.54
N LYS A 594 -0.65 4.97 -7.33
CA LYS A 594 -2.01 5.13 -7.83
C LYS A 594 -2.10 4.91 -9.35
N GLY A 595 -2.97 3.98 -9.74
CA GLY A 595 -3.21 3.59 -11.12
C GLY A 595 -2.15 2.66 -11.73
N ASP A 596 -1.18 2.13 -10.96
CA ASP A 596 -0.17 1.22 -11.49
C ASP A 596 -0.77 -0.17 -11.79
N LYS A 597 -1.09 -0.38 -13.08
CA LYS A 597 -1.61 -1.64 -13.63
C LYS A 597 -0.52 -2.67 -13.94
N SER A 598 0.75 -2.35 -13.74
CA SER A 598 1.89 -3.27 -13.85
C SER A 598 2.26 -3.94 -12.53
N LEU A 599 1.85 -3.33 -11.41
CA LEU A 599 2.08 -3.82 -10.06
C LEU A 599 1.27 -5.10 -9.78
N THR A 600 1.94 -6.26 -9.77
CA THR A 600 1.31 -7.59 -9.58
C THR A 600 1.43 -8.15 -8.17
N SER A 601 2.45 -7.74 -7.40
CA SER A 601 2.65 -8.10 -6.00
C SER A 601 3.47 -7.03 -5.29
N VAL A 602 3.22 -6.84 -3.99
CA VAL A 602 3.87 -5.83 -3.15
C VAL A 602 4.46 -6.49 -1.91
N THR A 603 5.71 -6.17 -1.59
CA THR A 603 6.31 -6.41 -0.28
C THR A 603 6.72 -5.07 0.32
N ILE A 604 5.99 -4.63 1.34
CA ILE A 604 6.31 -3.39 2.05
C ILE A 604 7.50 -3.66 2.98
N PRO A 605 8.58 -2.85 2.94
CA PRO A 605 9.76 -3.09 3.76
C PRO A 605 9.50 -2.80 5.25
N SER A 606 10.18 -3.55 6.12
CA SER A 606 10.14 -3.35 7.57
C SER A 606 10.62 -1.94 7.96
N GLY A 607 9.89 -1.29 8.86
CA GLY A 607 10.13 0.11 9.24
C GLY A 607 9.16 1.10 8.59
N VAL A 608 8.28 0.64 7.68
CA VAL A 608 7.11 1.42 7.27
C VAL A 608 6.07 1.40 8.39
N THR A 609 5.62 2.58 8.83
CA THR A 609 4.62 2.81 9.88
C THR A 609 3.23 3.09 9.33
N THR A 610 3.09 3.67 8.16
CA THR A 610 1.78 4.02 7.56
C THR A 610 1.73 3.65 6.09
N ILE A 611 0.59 3.10 5.65
CA ILE A 611 0.21 3.09 4.24
C ILE A 611 -0.69 4.31 4.01
N GLY A 612 -0.19 5.32 3.29
CA GLY A 612 -0.90 6.57 3.07
C GLY A 612 -2.15 6.44 2.19
N ASP A 613 -2.95 7.50 2.16
CA ASP A 613 -4.21 7.50 1.42
C ASP A 613 -3.97 7.30 -0.09
N TYR A 614 -4.86 6.53 -0.73
CA TYR A 614 -4.79 6.15 -2.14
C TYR A 614 -3.48 5.48 -2.59
N ALA A 615 -2.62 4.99 -1.67
CA ALA A 615 -1.26 4.51 -1.99
C ALA A 615 -1.20 3.47 -3.12
N PHE A 616 -2.22 2.61 -3.25
CA PHE A 616 -2.38 1.61 -4.32
C PHE A 616 -3.77 1.69 -5.00
N ASP A 617 -4.45 2.86 -4.95
CA ASP A 617 -5.76 3.05 -5.61
C ASP A 617 -5.66 2.78 -7.12
N GLY A 618 -6.47 1.86 -7.65
CA GLY A 618 -6.46 1.50 -9.05
C GLY A 618 -5.33 0.56 -9.50
N CYS A 619 -4.59 -0.07 -8.59
CA CYS A 619 -3.65 -1.16 -8.91
C CYS A 619 -4.39 -2.46 -9.29
N THR A 620 -5.11 -2.44 -10.42
CA THR A 620 -6.05 -3.51 -10.82
C THR A 620 -5.44 -4.91 -10.95
N SER A 621 -4.13 -4.98 -11.19
CA SER A 621 -3.36 -6.22 -11.40
C SER A 621 -2.73 -6.77 -10.13
N LEU A 622 -2.84 -6.08 -9.00
CA LEU A 622 -2.19 -6.43 -7.74
C LEU A 622 -2.87 -7.64 -7.11
N THR A 623 -2.16 -8.77 -7.04
CA THR A 623 -2.72 -10.07 -6.61
C THR A 623 -2.51 -10.38 -5.12
N SER A 624 -1.44 -9.83 -4.54
CA SER A 624 -1.01 -10.06 -3.14
C SER A 624 -0.21 -8.88 -2.58
N VAL A 625 -0.37 -8.61 -1.29
CA VAL A 625 0.35 -7.55 -0.55
C VAL A 625 0.86 -8.13 0.77
N THR A 626 2.16 -8.01 1.02
CA THR A 626 2.79 -8.29 2.32
C THR A 626 2.95 -6.98 3.08
N ILE A 627 2.21 -6.83 4.17
CA ILE A 627 2.25 -5.68 5.09
C ILE A 627 3.02 -6.12 6.36
N PRO A 628 4.13 -5.44 6.74
CA PRO A 628 4.92 -5.82 7.90
C PRO A 628 4.35 -5.28 9.22
N ASP A 629 4.70 -5.94 10.33
CA ASP A 629 4.30 -5.63 11.71
C ASP A 629 4.77 -4.26 12.26
N SER A 630 5.40 -3.43 11.42
CA SER A 630 5.68 -2.04 11.73
C SER A 630 4.54 -1.08 11.36
N VAL A 631 3.60 -1.51 10.50
CA VAL A 631 2.50 -0.66 9.99
C VAL A 631 1.40 -0.55 11.03
N THR A 632 1.13 0.67 11.52
CA THR A 632 0.09 0.94 12.53
C THR A 632 -1.23 1.46 11.95
N SER A 633 -1.23 1.90 10.69
CA SER A 633 -2.44 2.42 10.03
C SER A 633 -2.47 2.16 8.52
N ILE A 634 -3.68 1.91 8.01
CA ILE A 634 -3.99 1.84 6.58
C ILE A 634 -4.93 2.99 6.26
N GLY A 635 -4.47 3.91 5.41
CA GLY A 635 -5.16 5.15 5.04
C GLY A 635 -6.41 4.95 4.19
N ASP A 636 -7.08 6.07 3.92
CA ASP A 636 -8.32 6.09 3.15
C ASP A 636 -8.03 5.73 1.68
N ASN A 637 -8.90 4.91 1.07
CA ASN A 637 -8.77 4.42 -0.31
C ASN A 637 -7.47 3.63 -0.60
N ALA A 638 -6.68 3.23 0.41
CA ALA A 638 -5.31 2.73 0.22
C ALA A 638 -5.13 1.57 -0.78
N PHE A 639 -6.08 0.65 -0.89
CA PHE A 639 -6.11 -0.46 -1.86
C PHE A 639 -7.40 -0.45 -2.71
N ARG A 640 -8.03 0.72 -2.86
CA ARG A 640 -9.25 0.88 -3.65
C ARG A 640 -9.05 0.42 -5.09
N TYR A 641 -10.05 -0.22 -5.69
CA TYR A 641 -10.00 -0.83 -7.03
C TYR A 641 -8.80 -1.78 -7.28
N CYS A 642 -8.20 -2.38 -6.24
CA CYS A 642 -7.27 -3.51 -6.41
C CYS A 642 -8.05 -4.79 -6.78
N THR A 643 -8.65 -4.80 -7.98
CA THR A 643 -9.66 -5.78 -8.39
C THR A 643 -9.18 -7.23 -8.36
N SER A 644 -7.88 -7.47 -8.60
CA SER A 644 -7.27 -8.81 -8.59
C SER A 644 -6.72 -9.24 -7.21
N LEU A 645 -6.84 -8.42 -6.16
CA LEU A 645 -6.25 -8.71 -4.85
C LEU A 645 -7.00 -9.88 -4.20
N THR A 646 -6.34 -11.03 -4.09
CA THR A 646 -7.00 -12.30 -3.69
C THR A 646 -7.10 -12.49 -2.18
N SER A 647 -6.12 -11.96 -1.45
CA SER A 647 -6.02 -11.98 0.01
C SER A 647 -5.19 -10.80 0.51
N VAL A 648 -5.44 -10.37 1.74
CA VAL A 648 -4.60 -9.42 2.47
C VAL A 648 -4.46 -9.88 3.92
N THR A 649 -3.24 -9.90 4.43
CA THR A 649 -2.96 -10.09 5.86
C THR A 649 -2.69 -8.73 6.46
N ILE A 650 -3.58 -8.28 7.34
CA ILE A 650 -3.42 -7.03 8.10
C ILE A 650 -2.75 -7.43 9.43
N PRO A 651 -1.55 -6.90 9.76
CA PRO A 651 -0.79 -7.33 10.93
C PRO A 651 -1.32 -6.75 12.24
N ASP A 652 -1.05 -7.41 13.38
CA ASP A 652 -1.49 -7.05 14.75
C ASP A 652 -0.95 -5.69 15.27
N SER A 653 -0.22 -4.95 14.45
CA SER A 653 0.16 -3.55 14.68
C SER A 653 -0.90 -2.55 14.23
N VAL A 654 -1.81 -2.90 13.30
CA VAL A 654 -2.75 -1.96 12.67
C VAL A 654 -3.92 -1.63 13.59
N THR A 655 -4.10 -0.35 13.95
CA THR A 655 -5.15 0.09 14.90
C THR A 655 -6.46 0.55 14.23
N SER A 656 -6.42 0.84 12.93
CA SER A 656 -7.56 1.38 12.16
C SER A 656 -7.46 1.04 10.67
N ILE A 657 -8.62 0.79 10.05
CA ILE A 657 -8.76 0.61 8.60
C ILE A 657 -9.55 1.82 8.05
N GLY A 658 -8.94 2.60 7.16
CA GLY A 658 -9.52 3.82 6.59
C GLY A 658 -10.82 3.61 5.80
N ALA A 659 -11.50 4.72 5.50
CA ALA A 659 -12.67 4.73 4.63
C ALA A 659 -12.28 4.28 3.21
N TYR A 660 -13.14 3.53 2.54
CA TYR A 660 -12.92 2.97 1.20
C TYR A 660 -11.64 2.10 1.04
N ALA A 661 -10.96 1.71 2.12
CA ALA A 661 -9.59 1.16 2.07
C ALA A 661 -9.42 -0.05 1.12
N PHE A 662 -10.43 -0.91 1.01
CA PHE A 662 -10.48 -2.06 0.08
C PHE A 662 -11.69 -1.99 -0.87
N PHE A 663 -12.26 -0.80 -1.10
CA PHE A 663 -13.43 -0.59 -1.97
C PHE A 663 -13.22 -1.20 -3.37
N ASN A 664 -14.13 -2.07 -3.80
CA ASN A 664 -14.05 -2.85 -5.05
C ASN A 664 -12.77 -3.71 -5.22
N CYS A 665 -12.23 -4.27 -4.12
CA CYS A 665 -11.33 -5.43 -4.19
C CYS A 665 -12.13 -6.70 -4.56
N THR A 666 -12.61 -6.77 -5.81
CA THR A 666 -13.62 -7.75 -6.26
C THR A 666 -13.21 -9.21 -6.06
N SER A 667 -11.92 -9.54 -6.21
CA SER A 667 -11.39 -10.90 -6.02
C SER A 667 -10.97 -11.23 -4.57
N LEU A 668 -11.15 -10.31 -3.61
CA LEU A 668 -10.72 -10.53 -2.23
C LEU A 668 -11.58 -11.62 -1.58
N THR A 669 -11.00 -12.80 -1.35
CA THR A 669 -11.73 -14.00 -0.90
C THR A 669 -11.97 -14.06 0.61
N SER A 670 -11.03 -13.48 1.37
CA SER A 670 -11.00 -13.45 2.83
C SER A 670 -10.19 -12.25 3.31
N VAL A 671 -10.51 -11.74 4.50
CA VAL A 671 -9.69 -10.76 5.23
C VAL A 671 -9.68 -11.14 6.72
N THR A 672 -8.49 -11.15 7.32
CA THR A 672 -8.34 -11.26 8.77
C THR A 672 -8.16 -9.85 9.32
N ILE A 673 -9.08 -9.42 10.18
CA ILE A 673 -8.99 -8.13 10.89
C ILE A 673 -8.34 -8.42 12.25
N PRO A 674 -7.17 -7.85 12.55
CA PRO A 674 -6.40 -8.19 13.75
C PRO A 674 -6.93 -7.52 15.02
N SER A 675 -6.56 -8.09 16.17
CA SER A 675 -7.09 -7.73 17.50
C SER A 675 -6.68 -6.35 18.03
N SER A 676 -5.89 -5.63 17.24
CA SER A 676 -5.52 -4.22 17.41
C SER A 676 -6.52 -3.23 16.80
N VAL A 677 -7.33 -3.66 15.81
CA VAL A 677 -8.23 -2.76 15.08
C VAL A 677 -9.41 -2.36 15.96
N THR A 678 -9.60 -1.05 16.14
CA THR A 678 -10.67 -0.47 16.98
C THR A 678 -11.91 -0.04 16.18
N SER A 679 -11.75 0.21 14.88
CA SER A 679 -12.80 0.67 13.97
C SER A 679 -12.56 0.24 12.53
N ILE A 680 -13.67 0.06 11.79
CA ILE A 680 -13.68 -0.23 10.35
C ILE A 680 -14.32 0.98 9.64
N GLY A 681 -13.61 1.56 8.68
CA GLY A 681 -14.04 2.77 7.97
C GLY A 681 -15.33 2.65 7.15
N TYR A 682 -15.89 3.80 6.77
CA TYR A 682 -17.02 3.92 5.85
C TYR A 682 -16.69 3.31 4.48
N GLU A 683 -17.58 2.51 3.90
CA GLU A 683 -17.39 1.78 2.62
C GLU A 683 -16.10 0.91 2.52
N ALA A 684 -15.42 0.60 3.64
CA ALA A 684 -14.08 -0.01 3.65
C ALA A 684 -13.92 -1.30 2.85
N PHE A 685 -14.95 -2.16 2.77
CA PHE A 685 -14.98 -3.41 2.00
C PHE A 685 -16.16 -3.46 1.01
N TYR A 686 -16.69 -2.30 0.61
CA TYR A 686 -17.80 -2.20 -0.35
C TYR A 686 -17.46 -2.92 -1.66
N SER A 687 -18.38 -3.76 -2.16
CA SER A 687 -18.22 -4.56 -3.39
C SER A 687 -16.94 -5.43 -3.45
N CYS A 688 -16.42 -5.94 -2.33
CA CYS A 688 -15.48 -7.07 -2.36
C CYS A 688 -16.24 -8.36 -2.71
N THR A 689 -16.68 -8.50 -3.97
CA THR A 689 -17.72 -9.47 -4.38
C THR A 689 -17.43 -10.91 -3.97
N SER A 690 -16.17 -11.36 -4.06
CA SER A 690 -15.73 -12.71 -3.71
C SER A 690 -15.51 -12.96 -2.20
N LEU A 691 -15.73 -11.96 -1.32
CA LEU A 691 -15.42 -12.06 0.10
C LEU A 691 -16.41 -13.01 0.80
N THR A 692 -15.93 -14.21 1.15
CA THR A 692 -16.77 -15.32 1.62
C THR A 692 -17.08 -15.27 3.12
N SER A 693 -16.14 -14.79 3.93
CA SER A 693 -16.24 -14.71 5.39
C SER A 693 -15.43 -13.52 5.91
N VAL A 694 -15.86 -12.98 7.05
CA VAL A 694 -15.14 -11.93 7.81
C VAL A 694 -15.23 -12.24 9.29
N THR A 695 -14.09 -12.22 9.98
CA THR A 695 -14.02 -12.27 11.45
C THR A 695 -13.74 -10.86 11.96
N ILE A 696 -14.67 -10.30 12.74
CA ILE A 696 -14.50 -8.99 13.38
C ILE A 696 -14.04 -9.24 14.83
N PRO A 697 -12.85 -8.78 15.24
CA PRO A 697 -12.30 -9.04 16.57
C PRO A 697 -12.94 -8.15 17.65
N SER A 698 -12.95 -8.62 18.90
CA SER A 698 -13.58 -7.95 20.05
C SER A 698 -12.91 -6.64 20.51
N SER A 699 -11.94 -6.14 19.74
CA SER A 699 -11.38 -4.79 19.83
C SER A 699 -12.21 -3.76 19.05
N VAL A 700 -12.98 -4.20 18.04
CA VAL A 700 -13.78 -3.31 17.19
C VAL A 700 -14.98 -2.81 17.97
N THR A 701 -15.13 -1.48 17.97
CA THR A 701 -16.22 -0.74 18.62
C THR A 701 -17.18 -0.08 17.63
N SER A 702 -16.74 0.09 16.37
CA SER A 702 -17.48 0.81 15.33
C SER A 702 -17.25 0.19 13.95
N ILE A 703 -18.35 -0.05 13.23
CA ILE A 703 -18.36 -0.47 11.82
C ILE A 703 -19.00 0.66 11.00
N GLY A 704 -18.28 1.18 10.01
CA GLY A 704 -18.74 2.32 9.19
C GLY A 704 -19.99 2.04 8.35
N GLY A 705 -20.64 3.12 7.91
CA GLY A 705 -21.75 3.04 6.94
C GLY A 705 -21.30 2.37 5.65
N GLU A 706 -22.16 1.50 5.11
CA GLU A 706 -21.93 0.70 3.90
C GLU A 706 -20.59 -0.10 3.87
N ALA A 707 -19.90 -0.24 5.00
CA ALA A 707 -18.57 -0.85 5.12
C ALA A 707 -18.52 -2.25 4.50
N PHE A 708 -19.57 -3.04 4.69
CA PHE A 708 -19.82 -4.25 3.94
C PHE A 708 -21.17 -4.13 3.17
N LYS A 709 -21.25 -3.28 2.15
CA LYS A 709 -22.29 -3.39 1.10
C LYS A 709 -21.80 -4.21 -0.10
N ASN A 710 -22.68 -4.90 -0.83
CA ASN A 710 -22.40 -5.63 -2.10
C ASN A 710 -21.35 -6.78 -2.14
N CYS A 711 -20.78 -7.33 -1.06
CA CYS A 711 -20.05 -8.62 -1.13
C CYS A 711 -21.09 -9.74 -1.26
N THR A 712 -21.49 -10.04 -2.50
CA THR A 712 -22.54 -11.01 -2.82
C THR A 712 -22.20 -12.43 -2.38
N SER A 713 -20.92 -12.79 -2.21
CA SER A 713 -20.46 -14.09 -1.71
C SER A 713 -20.33 -14.23 -0.19
N LEU A 714 -20.56 -13.18 0.61
CA LEU A 714 -20.45 -13.29 2.08
C LEU A 714 -21.56 -14.22 2.60
N THR A 715 -21.22 -15.36 3.19
CA THR A 715 -22.22 -16.34 3.69
C THR A 715 -22.55 -16.17 5.17
N SER A 716 -21.55 -15.78 5.96
CA SER A 716 -21.67 -15.49 7.40
C SER A 716 -20.67 -14.41 7.84
N VAL A 717 -20.96 -13.75 8.95
CA VAL A 717 -20.05 -12.83 9.65
C VAL A 717 -20.21 -13.00 11.15
N THR A 718 -19.09 -12.96 11.88
CA THR A 718 -19.10 -12.89 13.35
C THR A 718 -18.87 -11.46 13.80
N ILE A 719 -19.80 -10.93 14.61
CA ILE A 719 -19.81 -9.56 15.12
C ILE A 719 -19.73 -9.61 16.66
N PRO A 720 -18.74 -8.97 17.29
CA PRO A 720 -18.56 -9.05 18.73
C PRO A 720 -19.46 -8.05 19.49
N SER A 721 -19.81 -8.40 20.72
CA SER A 721 -20.54 -7.54 21.68
C SER A 721 -19.84 -6.23 22.05
N SER A 722 -18.57 -6.06 21.68
CA SER A 722 -17.82 -4.80 21.79
C SER A 722 -18.27 -3.73 20.81
N VAL A 723 -18.98 -4.10 19.73
CA VAL A 723 -19.46 -3.15 18.72
C VAL A 723 -20.60 -2.32 19.30
N THR A 724 -20.35 -1.02 19.44
CA THR A 724 -21.30 0.00 19.93
C THR A 724 -21.94 0.84 18.82
N TYR A 725 -21.48 0.69 17.57
CA TYR A 725 -22.02 1.37 16.40
C TYR A 725 -21.88 0.50 15.15
N ILE A 726 -22.96 0.36 14.37
CA ILE A 726 -22.92 -0.16 13.00
C ILE A 726 -23.62 0.87 12.11
N GLY A 727 -22.94 1.30 11.04
CA GLY A 727 -23.46 2.33 10.16
C GLY A 727 -24.60 1.85 9.25
N CYS A 728 -25.37 2.80 8.71
CA CYS A 728 -26.45 2.52 7.79
C CYS A 728 -25.96 1.69 6.59
N GLY A 729 -26.72 0.65 6.22
CA GLY A 729 -26.41 -0.22 5.09
C GLY A 729 -25.10 -1.03 5.20
N ALA A 730 -24.50 -1.12 6.39
CA ALA A 730 -23.19 -1.78 6.58
C ALA A 730 -23.16 -3.27 6.24
N PHE A 731 -24.30 -3.96 6.09
CA PHE A 731 -24.43 -5.31 5.52
C PHE A 731 -25.49 -5.37 4.39
N TYR A 732 -25.64 -4.30 3.59
CA TYR A 732 -26.68 -4.21 2.55
C TYR A 732 -26.33 -4.99 1.26
N ASN A 733 -27.37 -5.47 0.57
CA ASN A 733 -27.30 -6.24 -0.69
C ASN A 733 -26.38 -7.47 -0.60
N ARG A 734 -26.68 -8.37 0.35
CA ARG A 734 -25.89 -9.56 0.68
C ARG A 734 -26.62 -10.85 0.33
N THR A 735 -26.74 -11.10 -0.97
CA THR A 735 -27.50 -12.21 -1.55
C THR A 735 -27.21 -13.59 -0.93
N SER A 736 -25.94 -13.89 -0.61
CA SER A 736 -25.54 -15.17 0.00
C SER A 736 -25.52 -15.19 1.53
N LEU A 737 -25.68 -14.03 2.21
CA LEU A 737 -25.67 -13.96 3.66
C LEU A 737 -26.98 -14.55 4.20
N LYS A 738 -26.89 -15.48 5.15
CA LYS A 738 -28.06 -16.15 5.73
C LYS A 738 -28.06 -16.11 7.25
N GLU A 739 -26.86 -16.11 7.84
CA GLU A 739 -26.64 -16.18 9.29
C GLU A 739 -25.59 -15.12 9.71
N ILE A 740 -25.88 -14.41 10.79
CA ILE A 740 -24.93 -13.53 11.50
C ILE A 740 -24.75 -14.09 12.91
N HIS A 741 -23.52 -14.25 13.37
CA HIS A 741 -23.23 -14.61 14.75
C HIS A 741 -22.85 -13.36 15.53
N PHE A 742 -23.77 -12.87 16.37
CA PHE A 742 -23.55 -11.69 17.19
C PHE A 742 -23.34 -12.10 18.65
N THR A 743 -22.15 -11.84 19.22
CA THR A 743 -21.86 -12.30 20.59
C THR A 743 -22.50 -11.43 21.69
N GLY A 744 -23.24 -10.38 21.31
CA GLY A 744 -24.08 -9.59 22.21
C GLY A 744 -25.47 -10.22 22.43
N THR A 745 -26.42 -9.42 22.90
CA THR A 745 -27.82 -9.86 23.07
C THR A 745 -28.71 -9.35 21.94
N LYS A 746 -29.89 -9.96 21.74
CA LYS A 746 -30.89 -9.52 20.77
C LYS A 746 -31.26 -8.04 20.92
N ALA A 747 -31.26 -7.55 22.17
CA ALA A 747 -31.48 -6.14 22.50
C ALA A 747 -30.30 -5.22 22.19
N HIS A 748 -29.05 -5.71 22.23
CA HIS A 748 -27.91 -4.98 21.67
C HIS A 748 -28.02 -4.94 20.13
N TRP A 749 -28.39 -6.04 19.47
CA TRP A 749 -28.45 -6.10 18.00
C TRP A 749 -29.42 -5.07 17.39
N LEU A 750 -30.67 -5.03 17.89
CA LEU A 750 -31.73 -4.12 17.45
C LEU A 750 -31.28 -2.65 17.40
N VAL A 751 -30.57 -2.19 18.43
CA VAL A 751 -30.15 -0.78 18.53
C VAL A 751 -28.87 -0.46 17.75
N LEU A 752 -28.15 -1.47 17.27
CA LEU A 752 -26.91 -1.33 16.51
C LEU A 752 -27.14 -1.35 15.00
N TYR A 753 -27.97 -2.26 14.49
CA TYR A 753 -28.18 -2.45 13.04
C TYR A 753 -29.64 -2.38 12.60
N GLY A 754 -30.57 -2.60 13.53
CA GLY A 754 -32.00 -2.63 13.24
C GLY A 754 -32.49 -3.90 12.55
N ALA A 755 -33.69 -3.82 12.00
CA ALA A 755 -34.45 -4.98 11.53
C ALA A 755 -34.00 -5.50 10.15
N ASP A 756 -32.86 -6.22 10.10
CA ASP A 756 -32.59 -7.13 8.98
C ASP A 756 -33.56 -8.31 9.06
N ARG A 757 -34.37 -8.50 8.01
CA ARG A 757 -35.49 -9.45 7.95
C ARG A 757 -35.22 -10.64 7.02
N ASP A 758 -34.11 -10.62 6.29
CA ASP A 758 -33.72 -11.64 5.29
C ASP A 758 -32.61 -12.57 5.80
N VAL A 759 -32.16 -12.35 7.05
CA VAL A 759 -31.01 -12.99 7.71
C VAL A 759 -31.40 -13.40 9.14
N ILE A 760 -30.92 -14.56 9.61
CA ILE A 760 -31.04 -14.99 11.01
C ILE A 760 -29.83 -14.45 11.79
N VAL A 761 -30.06 -13.83 12.95
CA VAL A 761 -28.98 -13.30 13.79
C VAL A 761 -28.93 -14.04 15.13
N HIS A 762 -27.97 -14.95 15.23
CA HIS A 762 -27.71 -15.75 16.43
C HIS A 762 -27.09 -14.86 17.52
N CYS A 763 -27.85 -14.60 18.60
CA CYS A 763 -27.38 -13.82 19.75
C CYS A 763 -27.18 -14.70 20.99
N SER A 764 -26.46 -14.18 21.99
CA SER A 764 -26.17 -14.91 23.24
C SER A 764 -27.40 -15.28 24.09
N ASP A 765 -28.52 -14.57 23.92
CA ASP A 765 -29.85 -14.86 24.49
C ASP A 765 -30.83 -15.47 23.45
N GLY A 766 -30.30 -16.13 22.41
CA GLY A 766 -31.05 -16.81 21.36
C GLY A 766 -31.19 -15.99 20.08
N ASP A 767 -31.90 -16.55 19.10
CA ASP A 767 -31.91 -16.01 17.74
C ASP A 767 -32.87 -14.84 17.54
N VAL A 768 -32.51 -13.94 16.64
CA VAL A 768 -33.35 -12.92 16.02
C VAL A 768 -33.67 -13.36 14.60
N ASP A 769 -34.95 -13.47 14.29
CA ASP A 769 -35.47 -13.70 12.94
C ASP A 769 -36.69 -12.82 12.69
N LYS A 770 -37.26 -12.88 11.47
CA LYS A 770 -38.49 -12.15 11.11
C LYS A 770 -39.63 -12.39 12.12
N ASN A 771 -39.83 -13.63 12.57
CA ASN A 771 -40.92 -13.98 13.48
C ASN A 771 -40.72 -13.34 14.87
N TRP A 772 -39.49 -13.23 15.34
CA TRP A 772 -39.14 -12.55 16.58
C TRP A 772 -39.38 -11.04 16.54
N TYR A 773 -38.99 -10.33 15.46
CA TYR A 773 -39.33 -8.91 15.30
C TYR A 773 -40.84 -8.65 15.32
N GLU A 774 -41.64 -9.58 14.79
CA GLU A 774 -43.10 -9.43 14.73
C GLU A 774 -43.79 -9.81 16.05
N SER A 775 -43.11 -10.52 16.97
CA SER A 775 -43.66 -11.02 18.25
C SER A 775 -43.07 -10.41 19.53
N ILE A 776 -41.97 -9.66 19.47
CA ILE A 776 -41.39 -8.99 20.65
C ILE A 776 -42.38 -8.05 21.34
N THR A 777 -42.55 -8.18 22.67
CA THR A 777 -43.48 -7.35 23.48
C THR A 777 -42.78 -6.31 24.35
N ASP A 778 -41.53 -6.55 24.74
CA ASP A 778 -40.80 -5.75 25.73
C ASP A 778 -39.31 -5.72 25.38
N ILE A 779 -38.66 -4.56 25.54
CA ILE A 779 -37.22 -4.42 25.33
C ILE A 779 -36.58 -3.55 26.43
N VAL A 780 -35.41 -3.99 26.90
CA VAL A 780 -34.49 -3.17 27.70
C VAL A 780 -33.25 -2.90 26.85
N ILE A 781 -33.05 -1.64 26.47
CA ILE A 781 -31.87 -1.22 25.72
C ILE A 781 -30.67 -1.23 26.68
N PRO A 782 -29.55 -1.91 26.34
CA PRO A 782 -28.42 -2.05 27.25
C PRO A 782 -27.68 -0.74 27.56
N ASN A 783 -27.20 -0.60 28.80
CA ASN A 783 -26.37 0.51 29.24
C ASN A 783 -25.06 0.59 28.43
N GLY A 784 -24.72 1.79 27.95
CA GLY A 784 -23.53 2.03 27.13
C GLY A 784 -23.84 2.26 25.65
N VAL A 785 -25.03 1.89 25.18
CA VAL A 785 -25.55 2.27 23.86
C VAL A 785 -25.71 3.79 23.82
N THR A 786 -25.07 4.46 22.86
CA THR A 786 -25.00 5.93 22.76
C THR A 786 -26.01 6.54 21.78
N SER A 787 -26.56 5.74 20.87
CA SER A 787 -27.60 6.12 19.91
C SER A 787 -28.48 4.93 19.57
N ILE A 788 -29.78 5.14 19.39
CA ILE A 788 -30.63 4.16 18.70
C ILE A 788 -30.53 4.46 17.21
N VAL A 789 -30.06 3.52 16.39
CA VAL A 789 -29.90 3.73 14.94
C VAL A 789 -31.23 3.92 14.20
N ALA A 790 -31.14 4.32 12.93
CA ALA A 790 -32.32 4.41 12.08
C ALA A 790 -32.97 3.02 11.89
N CYS A 791 -34.30 2.98 11.78
CA CYS A 791 -35.09 1.76 11.59
C CYS A 791 -34.93 0.66 12.66
N ALA A 792 -34.30 0.97 13.81
CA ALA A 792 -33.90 0.01 14.85
C ALA A 792 -35.00 -1.01 15.23
N PHE A 793 -36.21 -0.53 15.51
CA PHE A 793 -37.39 -1.33 15.86
C PHE A 793 -38.51 -1.19 14.80
N GLU A 794 -38.18 -0.84 13.54
CA GLU A 794 -39.20 -0.55 12.52
C GLU A 794 -40.11 -1.77 12.26
N GLY A 795 -41.40 -1.55 12.47
CA GLY A 795 -42.44 -2.57 12.33
C GLY A 795 -42.45 -3.63 13.42
N CYS A 796 -41.87 -3.39 14.60
CA CYS A 796 -42.04 -4.24 15.78
C CYS A 796 -43.47 -4.10 16.35
N THR A 797 -44.46 -4.66 15.65
CA THR A 797 -45.88 -4.36 15.88
C THR A 797 -46.41 -4.78 17.24
N SER A 798 -45.79 -5.78 17.87
CA SER A 798 -46.17 -6.32 19.17
C SER A 798 -45.50 -5.60 20.35
N LEU A 799 -44.52 -4.72 20.10
CA LEU A 799 -43.75 -4.04 21.14
C LEU A 799 -44.66 -3.10 21.95
N THR A 800 -44.77 -3.34 23.26
CA THR A 800 -45.64 -2.60 24.19
C THR A 800 -44.87 -1.63 25.08
N ASN A 801 -43.64 -2.00 25.48
CA ASN A 801 -42.77 -1.24 26.38
C ASN A 801 -41.31 -1.19 25.87
N VAL A 802 -40.66 -0.05 26.05
CA VAL A 802 -39.22 0.16 25.80
C VAL A 802 -38.57 0.86 26.99
N THR A 803 -37.49 0.28 27.52
CA THR A 803 -36.61 0.95 28.48
C THR A 803 -35.39 1.48 27.75
N ILE A 804 -35.19 2.81 27.75
CA ILE A 804 -34.05 3.48 27.10
C ILE A 804 -33.14 4.06 28.21
N PRO A 805 -31.84 3.71 28.26
CA PRO A 805 -30.94 4.15 29.32
C PRO A 805 -30.36 5.56 29.07
N ASP A 806 -29.95 6.25 30.15
CA ASP A 806 -29.29 7.59 30.11
C ASP A 806 -27.91 7.62 29.42
N SER A 807 -27.47 6.53 28.76
CA SER A 807 -26.35 6.57 27.81
C SER A 807 -26.78 7.03 26.41
N VAL A 808 -28.06 6.90 26.04
CA VAL A 808 -28.56 7.20 24.69
C VAL A 808 -28.70 8.72 24.49
N THR A 809 -27.97 9.28 23.54
CA THR A 809 -27.92 10.72 23.25
C THR A 809 -28.79 11.16 22.07
N SER A 810 -29.25 10.21 21.25
CA SER A 810 -30.06 10.44 20.06
C SER A 810 -30.95 9.24 19.71
N ILE A 811 -32.11 9.52 19.13
CA ILE A 811 -33.02 8.51 18.57
C ILE A 811 -33.10 8.72 17.06
N GLY A 812 -32.70 7.69 16.29
CA GLY A 812 -32.60 7.73 14.83
C GLY A 812 -33.93 7.88 14.08
N SER A 813 -33.83 8.10 12.77
CA SER A 813 -35.01 8.17 11.89
C SER A 813 -35.72 6.82 11.81
N ASN A 814 -37.05 6.80 11.76
CA ASN A 814 -37.88 5.60 11.75
C ASN A 814 -37.63 4.61 12.92
N ALA A 815 -36.89 4.99 13.97
CA ALA A 815 -36.38 4.06 14.99
C ALA A 815 -37.45 3.18 15.66
N PHE A 816 -38.70 3.64 15.78
CA PHE A 816 -39.86 2.90 16.25
C PHE A 816 -41.06 3.03 15.28
N ASP A 817 -40.84 3.34 14.00
CA ASP A 817 -41.93 3.48 13.02
C ASP A 817 -42.76 2.19 12.96
N GLY A 818 -44.08 2.30 13.01
CA GLY A 818 -44.98 1.16 12.98
C GLY A 818 -45.00 0.27 14.24
N CYS A 819 -44.44 0.70 15.38
CA CYS A 819 -44.59 0.04 16.69
C CYS A 819 -46.02 0.20 17.23
N LYS A 820 -46.97 -0.48 16.59
CA LYS A 820 -48.42 -0.25 16.75
C LYS A 820 -48.93 -0.44 18.18
N SER A 821 -48.33 -1.35 18.96
CA SER A 821 -48.74 -1.68 20.33
C SER A 821 -48.02 -0.86 21.41
N LEU A 822 -47.07 0.01 21.04
CA LEU A 822 -46.23 0.75 21.99
C LEU A 822 -47.07 1.76 22.75
N THR A 823 -47.19 1.60 24.07
CA THR A 823 -48.20 2.32 24.88
C THR A 823 -47.69 3.58 25.55
N ASN A 824 -46.44 3.55 26.00
CA ASN A 824 -45.74 4.63 26.72
C ASN A 824 -44.27 4.63 26.30
N VAL A 825 -43.62 5.80 26.24
CA VAL A 825 -42.16 5.91 26.03
C VAL A 825 -41.59 6.97 26.97
N THR A 826 -40.53 6.61 27.72
CA THR A 826 -39.72 7.57 28.47
C THR A 826 -38.40 7.80 27.74
N ILE A 827 -38.18 9.02 27.27
CA ILE A 827 -36.95 9.42 26.60
C ILE A 827 -35.98 9.96 27.66
N PRO A 828 -34.75 9.41 27.79
CA PRO A 828 -33.87 9.68 28.91
C PRO A 828 -33.16 11.03 28.79
N SER A 829 -32.64 11.53 29.92
CA SER A 829 -32.18 12.91 30.11
C SER A 829 -30.97 13.32 29.27
N SER A 830 -30.32 12.34 28.65
CA SER A 830 -29.21 12.43 27.71
C SER A 830 -29.62 12.76 26.26
N VAL A 831 -30.88 12.51 25.86
CA VAL A 831 -31.29 12.63 24.45
C VAL A 831 -31.43 14.10 24.04
N THR A 832 -30.76 14.49 22.97
CA THR A 832 -30.79 15.85 22.41
C THR A 832 -31.63 15.98 21.14
N THR A 833 -31.85 14.87 20.43
CA THR A 833 -32.52 14.82 19.12
C THR A 833 -33.44 13.61 18.98
N ILE A 834 -34.59 13.82 18.34
CA ILE A 834 -35.53 12.77 17.91
C ILE A 834 -35.63 12.83 16.38
N GLY A 835 -35.35 11.73 15.68
CA GLY A 835 -35.24 11.65 14.23
C GLY A 835 -36.54 11.81 13.42
N TYR A 836 -36.39 11.88 12.10
CA TYR A 836 -37.52 11.85 11.15
C TYR A 836 -38.33 10.57 11.31
N LYS A 837 -39.67 10.65 11.38
CA LYS A 837 -40.55 9.47 11.62
C LYS A 837 -40.21 8.59 12.84
N ALA A 838 -39.42 9.05 13.82
CA ALA A 838 -38.89 8.19 14.90
C ALA A 838 -39.93 7.35 15.67
N PHE A 839 -41.18 7.81 15.75
CA PHE A 839 -42.35 7.11 16.31
C PHE A 839 -43.58 7.19 15.37
N ASP A 840 -43.40 7.31 14.04
CA ASP A 840 -44.54 7.33 13.11
C ASP A 840 -45.36 6.03 13.25
N GLY A 841 -46.68 6.10 13.09
CA GLY A 841 -47.55 4.92 13.17
C GLY A 841 -47.60 4.20 14.52
N CYS A 842 -47.04 4.77 15.61
CA CYS A 842 -47.17 4.27 16.99
C CYS A 842 -48.60 4.49 17.53
N LYS A 843 -49.58 3.78 16.95
CA LYS A 843 -51.01 4.05 17.12
C LYS A 843 -51.54 3.90 18.55
N SER A 844 -50.91 3.06 19.37
CA SER A 844 -51.29 2.86 20.79
C SER A 844 -50.57 3.79 21.76
N LEU A 845 -49.64 4.64 21.29
CA LEU A 845 -48.85 5.51 22.17
C LEU A 845 -49.77 6.54 22.81
N THR A 846 -50.04 6.39 24.10
CA THR A 846 -50.97 7.26 24.84
C THR A 846 -50.27 8.47 25.47
N ASN A 847 -49.01 8.28 25.87
CA ASN A 847 -48.18 9.33 26.44
C ASN A 847 -46.69 9.10 26.15
N VAL A 848 -45.93 10.21 26.14
CA VAL A 848 -44.48 10.22 26.00
C VAL A 848 -43.86 11.21 27.00
N THR A 849 -42.78 10.80 27.64
CA THR A 849 -41.94 11.69 28.46
C THR A 849 -40.77 12.19 27.62
N ILE A 850 -40.67 13.50 27.46
CA ILE A 850 -39.64 14.19 26.67
C ILE A 850 -38.77 15.02 27.63
N PRO A 851 -37.44 14.84 27.65
CA PRO A 851 -36.55 15.53 28.57
C PRO A 851 -36.29 16.98 28.12
N SER A 852 -35.85 17.83 29.05
CA SER A 852 -35.47 19.23 28.76
C SER A 852 -34.27 19.38 27.83
N SER A 853 -33.53 18.30 27.61
CA SER A 853 -32.36 18.21 26.72
C SER A 853 -32.70 18.15 25.23
N VAL A 854 -33.92 17.72 24.86
CA VAL A 854 -34.34 17.65 23.45
C VAL A 854 -34.44 19.06 22.87
N THR A 855 -33.61 19.33 21.87
CA THR A 855 -33.55 20.61 21.14
C THR A 855 -34.25 20.54 19.79
N THR A 856 -34.31 19.36 19.17
CA THR A 856 -34.87 19.14 17.83
C THR A 856 -35.72 17.88 17.79
N ILE A 857 -36.91 17.99 17.19
CA ILE A 857 -37.80 16.88 16.90
C ILE A 857 -38.04 16.87 15.38
N GLY A 858 -37.68 15.77 14.73
CA GLY A 858 -37.68 15.64 13.29
C GLY A 858 -39.06 15.68 12.65
N TYR A 859 -39.06 15.90 11.34
CA TYR A 859 -40.27 15.91 10.53
C TYR A 859 -41.02 14.57 10.69
N LYS A 860 -42.34 14.65 10.91
CA LYS A 860 -43.22 13.49 11.11
C LYS A 860 -42.82 12.53 12.26
N ALA A 861 -41.94 12.93 13.18
CA ALA A 861 -41.47 12.08 14.28
C ALA A 861 -42.58 11.40 15.10
N PHE A 862 -43.71 12.07 15.31
CA PHE A 862 -44.91 11.55 16.00
C PHE A 862 -46.16 11.57 15.10
N LYS A 863 -45.97 11.38 13.78
CA LYS A 863 -47.08 11.22 12.84
C LYS A 863 -47.86 9.93 13.18
N ASP A 864 -49.17 9.92 12.90
CA ASP A 864 -50.09 8.79 13.10
C ASP A 864 -50.08 8.12 14.50
N CYS A 865 -49.51 8.80 15.52
CA CYS A 865 -49.64 8.50 16.95
C CYS A 865 -51.07 8.80 17.45
N THR A 866 -52.07 8.13 16.89
CA THR A 866 -53.49 8.53 17.01
C THR A 866 -54.06 8.50 18.43
N SER A 867 -53.43 7.77 19.35
CA SER A 867 -53.85 7.69 20.76
C SER A 867 -53.14 8.69 21.68
N LEU A 868 -52.21 9.50 21.17
CA LEU A 868 -51.34 10.36 21.98
C LEU A 868 -52.14 11.50 22.63
N LYS A 869 -52.33 11.40 23.94
CA LYS A 869 -53.15 12.32 24.76
C LYS A 869 -52.29 13.26 25.60
N THR A 870 -51.14 12.81 26.08
CA THR A 870 -50.34 13.53 27.08
C THR A 870 -48.86 13.52 26.74
N VAL A 871 -48.19 14.66 26.87
CA VAL A 871 -46.73 14.80 26.76
C VAL A 871 -46.21 15.30 28.09
N TYR A 872 -45.40 14.49 28.77
CA TYR A 872 -44.69 14.92 29.97
C TYR A 872 -43.38 15.57 29.54
N TYR A 873 -43.28 16.90 29.63
CA TYR A 873 -42.04 17.60 29.29
C TYR A 873 -41.31 18.04 30.56
N ALA A 874 -40.08 17.54 30.74
CA ALA A 874 -39.32 17.81 31.97
C ALA A 874 -38.84 19.27 32.09
N GLY A 875 -38.78 20.01 30.98
CA GLY A 875 -38.44 21.43 30.97
C GLY A 875 -39.63 22.37 31.23
N SER A 876 -39.39 23.67 31.21
CA SER A 876 -40.46 24.66 31.37
C SER A 876 -41.22 24.93 30.06
N LYS A 877 -42.37 25.59 30.17
CA LYS A 877 -43.14 26.12 29.02
C LYS A 877 -42.37 27.15 28.19
N LYS A 878 -41.29 27.75 28.73
CA LYS A 878 -40.35 28.61 27.98
C LYS A 878 -39.37 27.78 27.15
N ASP A 879 -39.02 26.58 27.59
CA ASP A 879 -38.02 25.71 26.94
C ASP A 879 -38.66 24.86 25.84
N TRP A 880 -39.87 24.36 26.06
CA TRP A 880 -40.66 23.69 25.01
C TRP A 880 -40.80 24.55 23.74
N LYS A 881 -40.99 25.87 23.91
CA LYS A 881 -41.07 26.84 22.81
C LYS A 881 -39.76 27.07 22.05
N LYS A 882 -38.62 26.57 22.55
CA LYS A 882 -37.31 26.63 21.86
C LYS A 882 -37.05 25.40 21.00
N ILE A 883 -37.79 24.30 21.20
CA ILE A 883 -37.57 23.05 20.48
C ILE A 883 -37.88 23.27 19.00
N LYS A 884 -36.92 22.97 18.13
CA LYS A 884 -37.14 22.94 16.68
C LYS A 884 -37.94 21.68 16.33
N ILE A 885 -39.27 21.79 16.35
CA ILE A 885 -40.18 20.72 15.90
C ILE A 885 -40.47 20.94 14.42
N ASP A 886 -39.86 20.12 13.57
CA ASP A 886 -39.95 20.22 12.10
C ASP A 886 -41.31 19.69 11.60
N ASN A 887 -42.00 20.45 10.73
CA ASN A 887 -43.42 20.28 10.44
C ASN A 887 -43.88 20.86 9.10
N ASP A 888 -44.72 20.09 8.41
CA ASP A 888 -45.84 20.62 7.63
C ASP A 888 -47.11 20.63 8.50
N ASP A 889 -48.25 21.12 7.99
CA ASP A 889 -49.56 21.21 8.69
C ASP A 889 -50.14 19.88 9.24
N LYS A 890 -49.47 18.75 8.98
CA LYS A 890 -49.91 17.40 9.31
C LYS A 890 -48.83 16.55 10.02
N GLY A 891 -47.56 16.94 9.98
CA GLY A 891 -46.39 16.21 10.46
C GLY A 891 -46.47 15.68 11.89
N ASN A 892 -46.09 16.48 12.89
CA ASN A 892 -46.14 16.11 14.31
C ASN A 892 -47.49 16.50 14.95
N LYS A 893 -48.59 16.42 14.18
CA LYS A 893 -49.92 16.89 14.60
C LYS A 893 -50.49 16.23 15.86
N PRO A 894 -50.24 14.94 16.16
CA PRO A 894 -50.61 14.35 17.45
C PRO A 894 -49.84 14.97 18.63
N LEU A 895 -48.51 15.08 18.53
CA LEU A 895 -47.64 15.68 19.55
C LEU A 895 -48.08 17.12 19.89
N LEU A 896 -48.38 17.93 18.87
CA LEU A 896 -48.81 19.32 19.03
C LEU A 896 -50.25 19.48 19.53
N LYS A 897 -51.03 18.40 19.60
CA LYS A 897 -52.41 18.38 20.12
C LYS A 897 -52.55 17.77 21.51
N ALA A 898 -51.56 17.02 21.97
CA ALA A 898 -51.55 16.40 23.28
C ALA A 898 -51.49 17.45 24.41
N GLU A 899 -51.99 17.10 25.58
CA GLU A 899 -51.84 17.89 26.80
C GLU A 899 -50.38 17.86 27.26
N ILE A 900 -49.70 19.01 27.22
CA ILE A 900 -48.30 19.12 27.63
C ILE A 900 -48.23 19.48 29.12
N ILE A 901 -47.74 18.55 29.93
CA ILE A 901 -47.55 18.69 31.38
C ILE A 901 -46.06 18.99 31.64
N TYR A 902 -45.80 20.17 32.21
CA TYR A 902 -44.45 20.72 32.38
C TYR A 902 -43.85 20.36 33.75
N GLY A 903 -42.53 20.13 33.80
CA GLY A 903 -41.76 20.02 35.05
C GLY A 903 -41.95 18.71 35.83
N LYS A 904 -42.57 17.68 35.25
CA LYS A 904 -42.49 16.31 35.77
C LYS A 904 -41.14 15.69 35.41
N LYS A 905 -40.57 14.95 36.34
CA LYS A 905 -39.55 13.92 36.07
C LYS A 905 -40.25 12.59 35.82
#